data_AF-A0A8X8YZD2-F1
#
_entry.id   AF-A0A8X8YZD2-F1
#
_cell.length_a   1.000
_cell.length_b   1.000
_cell.length_c   1.000
_cell.angle_alpha   90.00
_cell.angle_beta   90.00
_cell.angle_gamma   90.00
#
_symmetry.space_group_name_H-M   'P 1'
#
loop_
_entity.id
_entity.type
_entity.pdbx_description
1 polymer ?
#
loop_
_entity_poly.entity_id
_entity_poly.type
_entity_poly.pdbx_seq_one_letter_code
_entity_poly.pdbx_strand_id
1 'polypeptide(L)'
;MCLQLIISIFLLLPQLLSAALHAKPGCQDRCGDLVIPYPFGVGPNCSHSSYFVINCNSSTDPPKAYLSINKIKKQVIEFNQTYIRLKNPYMISACYDDLSTDNQHILTMNLSGTPYMLSDVNVLTAIGSDDMVLQSKGSSVLSGCSTFCADKNDTGFGDCHFNGCCHQYIYGTTFLEAELIDLSRKSQREKLFPCSYAFIQESTERNETVFSYPLYYLSNSTALVNDDWASASRPPVVRLDWNVGADNCSRAKNSNTYACLDEKSVCVDNGNSYYSEVGYTCSCVEGYEGNPYLPGGCQTISFSSSIAKPGCMDQCGIFSIPFPFGVGPNCYLEPSFEVVCNTDTNPKKPYIRLLNTEIVELNSSKIIVNYMNLSSNCYNRSGSQVGRSLTIDLLKTPYSLSDDNWITAIGCNVMLNGVIGEDKRTSIQSSCTAICSDSLLIYDDGTTLARCIYDPTSYAGDGCCLVPIPRGTTYLESNLTHLSELPTSANIYCSYAFTKYIEKMSENVRYEAGFLLAYNSKMIPLLSAQPIASMALDWRIGRMNCKEARQDITNFVCRNNSDCVDFDATLGGYLCNCSKGYTGNPYLNPGCQDIDECADNATDTCVSNSICQNGPGTFRCSCPKGYIGDGKKDGTGCIPQPPSKTKMIILIGIGSGLGFLLLVSVFFCGVNVESEDVRSFEDMSAMISGTEYTWTNSYKNASASSSETHPLVLFDSAS
;
A
#
# COMPACT_ATOMS: atom_id res chain seq x y z
N MET A 1 -30.10 -3.22 34.17
CA MET A 1 -30.06 -3.92 32.86
C MET A 1 -29.39 -3.12 31.73
N CYS A 2 -29.29 -1.78 31.75
CA CYS A 2 -28.54 -1.03 30.72
C CYS A 2 -27.00 -1.10 30.87
N LEU A 3 -26.46 -1.29 32.08
CA LEU A 3 -25.01 -1.29 32.32
C LEU A 3 -24.30 -2.58 31.84
N GLN A 4 -25.01 -3.70 31.75
CA GLN A 4 -24.47 -4.98 31.25
C GLN A 4 -24.45 -5.08 29.72
N LEU A 5 -25.29 -4.32 29.01
CA LEU A 5 -25.26 -4.28 27.54
C LEU A 5 -24.10 -3.44 27.00
N ILE A 6 -23.69 -2.38 27.72
CA ILE A 6 -22.57 -1.52 27.31
C ILE A 6 -21.23 -2.25 27.48
N ILE A 7 -21.08 -3.09 28.50
CA ILE A 7 -19.86 -3.88 28.73
C ILE A 7 -19.73 -5.02 27.70
N SER A 8 -20.82 -5.62 27.24
CA SER A 8 -20.78 -6.63 26.17
C SER A 8 -20.52 -6.02 24.79
N ILE A 9 -20.91 -4.77 24.54
CA ILE A 9 -20.62 -4.07 23.28
C ILE A 9 -19.15 -3.62 23.22
N PHE A 10 -18.54 -3.28 24.36
CA PHE A 10 -17.10 -2.93 24.44
C PHE A 10 -16.16 -4.15 24.43
N LEU A 11 -16.64 -5.36 24.70
CA LEU A 11 -15.85 -6.61 24.58
C LEU A 11 -15.93 -7.27 23.19
N LEU A 12 -16.73 -6.73 22.26
CA LEU A 12 -16.92 -7.26 20.90
C LEU A 12 -16.35 -6.34 19.78
N LEU A 13 -15.67 -5.26 20.15
CA LEU A 13 -14.87 -4.43 19.24
C LEU A 13 -13.47 -4.31 19.84
N PRO A 14 -12.57 -5.28 19.57
CA PRO A 14 -11.80 -5.26 18.32
C PRO A 14 -11.51 -6.67 17.78
N GLN A 15 -12.26 -7.16 16.78
CA GLN A 15 -11.88 -8.34 15.99
C GLN A 15 -12.06 -8.13 14.47
N LEU A 16 -11.95 -6.88 14.02
CA LEU A 16 -11.85 -6.55 12.59
C LEU A 16 -10.46 -6.03 12.22
N LEU A 17 -9.42 -6.59 12.85
CA LEU A 17 -8.02 -6.37 12.48
C LEU A 17 -7.29 -7.71 12.37
N SER A 18 -6.99 -8.06 11.12
CA SER A 18 -6.05 -9.06 10.62
C SER A 18 -6.29 -10.53 10.98
N ALA A 19 -7.00 -11.25 10.10
CA ALA A 19 -7.01 -12.72 10.07
C ALA A 19 -5.62 -13.34 9.77
N ALA A 20 -4.60 -12.53 9.50
CA ALA A 20 -3.30 -12.95 8.98
C ALA A 20 -2.18 -13.15 10.02
N LEU A 21 -2.36 -12.75 11.28
CA LEU A 21 -1.29 -12.72 12.29
C LEU A 21 -1.68 -13.37 13.63
N HIS A 22 -1.62 -14.70 13.69
CA HIS A 22 -1.79 -15.45 14.93
C HIS A 22 -0.44 -15.78 15.61
N ALA A 23 -0.37 -15.58 16.92
CA ALA A 23 0.75 -16.04 17.75
C ALA A 23 0.71 -17.55 17.98
N LYS A 24 1.85 -18.15 18.35
CA LYS A 24 1.89 -19.56 18.74
C LYS A 24 0.99 -19.78 19.98
N PRO A 25 0.13 -20.82 20.01
CA PRO A 25 -0.72 -21.09 21.17
C PRO A 25 0.09 -21.17 22.48
N GLY A 26 -0.33 -20.41 23.49
CA GLY A 26 0.34 -20.35 24.79
C GLY A 26 1.50 -19.34 24.88
N CYS A 27 1.77 -18.59 23.81
CA CYS A 27 2.77 -17.52 23.80
C CYS A 27 2.12 -16.13 23.82
N GLN A 28 2.89 -15.14 24.28
CA GLN A 28 2.49 -13.75 24.26
C GLN A 28 2.24 -13.29 22.82
N ASP A 29 1.05 -12.79 22.55
CA ASP A 29 0.55 -12.42 21.23
C ASP A 29 0.69 -10.94 20.91
N ARG A 30 1.06 -10.11 21.89
CA ARG A 30 1.24 -8.66 21.73
C ARG A 30 2.39 -8.12 22.56
N CYS A 31 3.08 -7.10 22.06
CA CYS A 31 3.99 -6.25 22.84
C CYS A 31 3.61 -4.78 22.64
N GLY A 32 2.99 -4.19 23.66
CA GLY A 32 2.28 -2.92 23.48
C GLY A 32 1.14 -3.09 22.47
N ASP A 33 1.10 -2.22 21.47
CA ASP A 33 0.08 -2.25 20.42
C ASP A 33 0.40 -3.24 19.29
N LEU A 34 1.63 -3.74 19.22
CA LEU A 34 2.11 -4.60 18.15
C LEU A 34 1.70 -6.07 18.38
N VAL A 35 1.01 -6.66 17.41
CA VAL A 35 0.69 -8.10 17.37
C VAL A 35 1.94 -8.90 16.95
N ILE A 36 2.25 -9.98 17.65
CA ILE A 36 3.43 -10.82 17.41
C ILE A 36 2.99 -12.16 16.85
N PRO A 37 3.14 -12.38 15.53
CA PRO A 37 2.73 -13.63 14.88
C PRO A 37 3.83 -14.70 15.00
N TYR A 38 3.45 -15.97 14.99
CA TYR A 38 4.43 -17.04 14.73
C TYR A 38 4.87 -16.97 13.25
N PRO A 39 6.18 -17.07 12.90
CA PRO A 39 7.28 -17.69 13.64
C PRO A 39 8.02 -16.80 14.65
N PHE A 40 7.63 -15.54 14.80
CA PHE A 40 8.18 -14.64 15.82
C PHE A 40 7.57 -14.94 17.19
N GLY A 41 8.31 -14.63 18.25
CA GLY A 41 7.79 -14.84 19.60
C GLY A 41 8.59 -14.16 20.69
N VAL A 42 7.90 -13.88 21.80
CA VAL A 42 8.49 -13.36 23.04
C VAL A 42 8.60 -14.50 24.05
N GLY A 43 9.80 -14.70 24.58
CA GLY A 43 10.06 -15.73 25.59
C GLY A 43 10.51 -17.09 25.01
N PRO A 44 10.81 -18.05 25.91
CA PRO A 44 11.40 -19.32 25.52
C PRO A 44 10.40 -20.19 24.73
N ASN A 45 10.88 -20.83 23.65
CA ASN A 45 10.10 -21.72 22.77
C ASN A 45 8.88 -21.08 22.07
N CYS A 46 8.79 -19.75 22.08
CA CYS A 46 7.72 -19.02 21.43
C CYS A 46 8.04 -18.58 20.00
N SER A 47 9.32 -18.54 19.64
CA SER A 47 9.79 -18.32 18.27
C SER A 47 10.18 -19.64 17.60
N HIS A 48 10.25 -19.65 16.27
CA HIS A 48 10.71 -20.80 15.49
C HIS A 48 12.21 -21.09 15.70
N SER A 49 13.03 -20.04 15.77
CA SER A 49 14.47 -20.12 16.06
C SER A 49 14.94 -18.90 16.87
N SER A 50 16.22 -18.88 17.25
CA SER A 50 16.83 -17.76 17.98
C SER A 50 16.82 -16.45 17.19
N TYR A 51 16.77 -16.50 15.86
CA TYR A 51 16.71 -15.29 15.02
C TYR A 51 15.34 -14.60 15.05
N PHE A 52 14.27 -15.34 15.35
CA PHE A 52 12.89 -14.85 15.40
C PHE A 52 12.45 -14.40 16.81
N VAL A 53 13.39 -14.27 17.75
CA VAL A 53 13.11 -13.83 19.12
C VAL A 53 12.88 -12.32 19.15
N ILE A 54 11.75 -11.92 19.72
CA ILE A 54 11.39 -10.52 19.93
C ILE A 54 11.61 -10.15 21.40
N ASN A 55 12.37 -9.09 21.63
CA ASN A 55 12.58 -8.53 22.96
C ASN A 55 11.55 -7.43 23.23
N CYS A 56 10.56 -7.72 24.07
CA CYS A 56 9.58 -6.74 24.49
C CYS A 56 10.11 -5.92 25.66
N ASN A 57 10.45 -4.65 25.42
CA ASN A 57 10.93 -3.75 26.46
C ASN A 57 9.75 -3.15 27.23
N SER A 58 9.55 -3.63 28.46
CA SER A 58 8.51 -3.15 29.38
C SER A 58 8.86 -1.84 30.10
N SER A 59 10.04 -1.26 29.84
CA SER A 59 10.46 0.01 30.48
C SER A 59 9.86 1.24 29.81
N THR A 60 9.17 1.07 28.67
CA THR A 60 8.46 2.13 27.95
C THR A 60 6.96 1.92 28.07
N ASP A 61 6.18 3.00 28.00
CA ASP A 61 4.72 2.96 27.99
C ASP A 61 4.17 3.58 26.68
N PRO A 62 3.55 2.81 25.78
CA PRO A 62 3.40 1.35 25.83
C PRO A 62 4.74 0.59 25.64
N PRO A 63 4.82 -0.70 26.02
CA PRO A 63 6.00 -1.54 25.78
C PRO A 63 6.37 -1.61 24.30
N LYS A 64 7.68 -1.55 23.99
CA LYS A 64 8.18 -1.55 22.60
C LYS A 64 8.91 -2.84 22.25
N ALA A 65 8.59 -3.41 21.09
CA ALA A 65 9.21 -4.63 20.58
C ALA A 65 10.53 -4.32 19.85
N TYR A 66 11.58 -5.08 20.15
CA TYR A 66 12.89 -4.95 19.51
C TYR A 66 13.35 -6.28 18.92
N LEU A 67 13.84 -6.22 17.69
CA LEU A 67 14.54 -7.32 17.02
C LEU A 67 16.04 -7.08 17.11
N SER A 68 16.78 -8.14 17.44
CA SER A 68 18.24 -8.10 17.56
C SER A 68 18.87 -9.09 16.59
N ILE A 69 19.51 -8.60 15.54
CA ILE A 69 20.17 -9.39 14.49
C ILE A 69 21.61 -8.93 14.38
N ASN A 70 22.58 -9.81 14.59
CA ASN A 70 24.00 -9.45 14.61
C ASN A 70 24.27 -8.27 15.58
N LYS A 71 24.73 -7.12 15.08
CA LYS A 71 24.93 -5.87 15.84
C LYS A 71 23.75 -4.90 15.74
N ILE A 72 22.70 -5.26 15.03
CA ILE A 72 21.51 -4.45 14.78
C ILE A 72 20.52 -4.69 15.92
N LYS A 73 20.13 -3.63 16.61
CA LYS A 73 19.02 -3.63 17.58
C LYS A 73 18.04 -2.54 17.20
N LYS A 74 16.90 -2.92 16.63
CA LYS A 74 15.91 -1.97 16.09
C LYS A 74 14.51 -2.31 16.55
N GLN A 75 13.68 -1.27 16.68
CA GLN A 75 12.28 -1.43 17.07
C GLN A 75 11.51 -2.02 15.89
N VAL A 76 10.72 -3.05 16.14
CA VAL A 76 9.76 -3.58 15.15
C VAL A 76 8.46 -2.79 15.28
N ILE A 77 7.89 -2.39 14.15
CA ILE A 77 6.62 -1.63 14.10
C ILE A 77 5.52 -2.38 13.36
N GLU A 78 5.87 -3.36 12.53
CA GLU A 78 4.90 -4.20 11.84
C GLU A 78 5.50 -5.60 11.60
N PHE A 79 4.63 -6.60 11.69
CA PHE A 79 4.90 -7.93 11.18
C PHE A 79 3.94 -8.22 10.02
N ASN A 80 4.47 -8.82 8.98
CA ASN A 80 3.73 -9.40 7.88
C ASN A 80 4.19 -10.87 7.68
N GLN A 81 3.48 -11.61 6.84
CA GLN A 81 3.76 -13.01 6.56
C GLN A 81 5.05 -13.22 5.76
N THR A 82 5.48 -12.22 5.00
CA THR A 82 6.66 -12.29 4.14
C THR A 82 7.75 -11.29 4.56
N TYR A 83 7.39 -10.28 5.35
CA TYR A 83 8.31 -9.21 5.75
C TYR A 83 8.06 -8.71 7.17
N ILE A 84 9.00 -7.91 7.67
CA ILE A 84 8.87 -7.11 8.91
C ILE A 84 9.25 -5.66 8.63
N ARG A 85 8.62 -4.72 9.32
CA ARG A 85 9.00 -3.30 9.27
C ARG A 85 9.69 -2.87 10.54
N LEU A 86 10.84 -2.23 10.38
CA LEU A 86 11.69 -1.73 11.44
C LEU A 86 11.67 -0.20 11.46
N LYS A 87 11.51 0.39 12.65
CA LYS A 87 11.62 1.84 12.82
C LYS A 87 13.07 2.29 12.72
N ASN A 88 13.27 3.37 11.97
CA ASN A 88 14.47 4.20 11.89
C ASN A 88 15.72 3.44 11.36
N PRO A 89 16.09 3.63 10.08
CA PRO A 89 17.23 2.96 9.46
C PRO A 89 18.58 3.29 10.10
N TYR A 90 19.58 2.49 9.75
CA TYR A 90 20.96 2.96 9.83
C TYR A 90 21.14 4.16 8.89
N MET A 91 21.71 5.24 9.41
CA MET A 91 21.95 6.49 8.69
C MET A 91 23.43 6.87 8.78
N ILE A 92 23.93 7.49 7.73
CA ILE A 92 25.16 8.28 7.73
C ILE A 92 24.85 9.75 7.44
N SER A 93 25.69 10.64 7.97
CA SER A 93 25.67 12.07 7.69
C SER A 93 27.06 12.54 7.27
N ALA A 94 27.11 13.46 6.31
CA ALA A 94 28.30 14.17 5.88
C ALA A 94 28.05 15.67 6.01
N CYS A 95 28.86 16.37 6.79
CA CYS A 95 28.80 17.83 6.91
C CYS A 95 30.14 18.42 6.52
N TYR A 96 30.11 19.38 5.61
CA TYR A 96 31.28 19.91 4.95
C TYR A 96 31.64 21.30 5.49
N ASP A 97 31.61 21.43 6.82
CA ASP A 97 32.10 22.60 7.54
C ASP A 97 33.43 22.24 8.20
N ASP A 98 34.50 22.90 7.75
CA ASP A 98 35.84 22.90 8.36
C ASP A 98 36.70 21.62 8.28
N LEU A 99 37.74 21.72 7.42
CA LEU A 99 39.09 21.17 7.57
C LEU A 99 39.30 19.65 7.80
N SER A 100 38.26 18.82 7.94
CA SER A 100 38.44 17.37 7.97
C SER A 100 38.67 16.82 6.56
N THR A 101 39.84 16.22 6.38
CA THR A 101 40.32 15.59 5.14
C THR A 101 40.11 14.07 5.16
N ASP A 102 39.44 13.54 6.19
CA ASP A 102 39.30 12.10 6.39
C ASP A 102 37.91 11.73 6.87
N ASN A 103 37.20 10.99 6.00
CA ASN A 103 36.64 9.66 6.27
C ASN A 103 35.52 9.41 5.26
N GLN A 104 35.63 8.33 4.50
CA GLN A 104 34.58 7.89 3.58
C GLN A 104 33.24 7.79 4.35
N HIS A 105 32.23 8.52 3.90
CA HIS A 105 30.89 8.47 4.49
C HIS A 105 30.19 7.21 3.97
N ILE A 106 30.57 6.07 4.54
CA ILE A 106 30.11 4.74 4.10
C ILE A 106 29.00 4.23 5.02
N LEU A 107 27.87 3.91 4.40
CA LEU A 107 26.77 3.17 4.98
C LEU A 107 26.96 1.68 4.65
N THR A 108 27.10 0.84 5.67
CA THR A 108 27.18 -0.62 5.49
C THR A 108 26.08 -1.33 6.27
N MET A 109 25.38 -2.25 5.60
CA MET A 109 24.42 -3.16 6.22
C MET A 109 24.76 -4.60 5.86
N ASN A 110 24.94 -5.44 6.89
CA ASN A 110 25.30 -6.84 6.73
C ASN A 110 24.33 -7.76 7.51
N LEU A 111 23.46 -8.41 6.75
CA LEU A 111 22.51 -9.44 7.18
C LEU A 111 22.94 -10.85 6.74
N SER A 112 24.13 -11.00 6.15
CA SER A 112 24.62 -12.30 5.68
C SER A 112 24.68 -13.31 6.82
N GLY A 113 24.25 -14.54 6.55
CA GLY A 113 24.14 -15.61 7.54
C GLY A 113 22.97 -15.48 8.51
N THR A 114 22.03 -14.57 8.26
CA THR A 114 20.77 -14.42 9.02
C THR A 114 19.59 -14.78 8.12
N PRO A 115 18.40 -15.10 8.66
CA PRO A 115 17.23 -15.38 7.83
C PRO A 115 16.63 -14.13 7.19
N TYR A 116 17.23 -12.95 7.38
CA TYR A 116 16.70 -11.67 6.93
C TYR A 116 17.48 -11.15 5.71
N MET A 117 16.76 -10.50 4.80
CA MET A 117 17.33 -9.71 3.73
C MET A 117 16.67 -8.34 3.69
N LEU A 118 17.37 -7.34 3.17
CA LEU A 118 16.72 -6.10 2.81
C LEU A 118 15.68 -6.44 1.75
N SER A 119 14.42 -6.07 2.00
CA SER A 119 13.38 -6.19 0.98
C SER A 119 13.72 -5.30 -0.20
N ASP A 120 13.30 -5.73 -1.36
CA ASP A 120 13.54 -5.05 -2.62
C ASP A 120 12.70 -3.75 -2.73
N VAL A 121 11.62 -3.62 -1.95
CA VAL A 121 10.87 -2.35 -1.83
C VAL A 121 11.62 -1.25 -1.07
N ASN A 122 12.80 -1.55 -0.50
CA ASN A 122 13.63 -0.52 0.12
C ASN A 122 14.39 0.28 -0.95
N VAL A 123 14.50 1.57 -0.67
CA VAL A 123 15.30 2.54 -1.42
C VAL A 123 16.41 3.09 -0.53
N LEU A 124 17.60 3.20 -1.09
CA LEU A 124 18.69 4.03 -0.57
C LEU A 124 18.32 5.49 -0.84
N THR A 125 18.08 6.23 0.21
CA THR A 125 17.73 7.65 0.15
C THR A 125 18.94 8.50 0.46
N ALA A 126 19.14 9.55 -0.33
CA ALA A 126 20.00 10.66 0.06
C ALA A 126 19.16 11.93 0.20
N ILE A 127 19.51 12.76 1.18
CA ILE A 127 19.03 14.14 1.30
C ILE A 127 20.24 15.09 1.38
N GLY A 128 20.21 16.19 0.66
CA GLY A 128 21.37 17.06 0.49
C GLY A 128 21.19 18.09 -0.62
N SER A 129 22.25 18.85 -0.89
CA SER A 129 22.28 19.90 -1.91
C SER A 129 23.60 19.83 -2.65
N ASP A 130 23.54 19.47 -3.94
CA ASP A 130 24.72 19.16 -4.75
C ASP A 130 25.50 17.95 -4.20
N ASP A 131 24.78 16.89 -3.84
CA ASP A 131 25.36 15.64 -3.32
C ASP A 131 24.91 14.42 -4.14
N MET A 132 25.61 13.31 -3.96
CA MET A 132 25.30 12.03 -4.58
C MET A 132 25.55 10.89 -3.62
N VAL A 133 24.70 9.86 -3.63
CA VAL A 133 24.98 8.58 -2.97
C VAL A 133 25.26 7.50 -4.02
N LEU A 134 26.34 6.76 -3.84
CA LEU A 134 26.76 5.65 -4.71
C LEU A 134 26.67 4.33 -3.96
N GLN A 135 25.96 3.35 -4.51
CA GLN A 135 25.99 1.97 -4.04
C GLN A 135 27.21 1.25 -4.63
N SER A 136 28.00 0.59 -3.79
CA SER A 136 29.21 -0.14 -4.18
C SER A 136 29.14 -1.64 -3.83
N LYS A 137 29.94 -2.43 -4.54
CA LYS A 137 30.28 -3.81 -4.17
C LYS A 137 31.77 -4.03 -4.43
N GLY A 138 32.56 -3.99 -3.37
CA GLY A 138 34.03 -3.99 -3.50
C GLY A 138 34.50 -2.74 -4.22
N SER A 139 35.29 -2.87 -5.29
CA SER A 139 35.79 -1.72 -6.07
C SER A 139 34.82 -1.23 -7.16
N SER A 140 33.67 -1.89 -7.34
CA SER A 140 32.72 -1.57 -8.42
C SER A 140 31.54 -0.76 -7.90
N VAL A 141 31.25 0.37 -8.56
CA VAL A 141 30.02 1.15 -8.35
C VAL A 141 28.88 0.47 -9.11
N LEU A 142 27.80 0.16 -8.40
CA LEU A 142 26.63 -0.54 -8.94
C LEU A 142 25.53 0.41 -9.39
N SER A 143 25.22 1.42 -8.58
CA SER A 143 24.11 2.35 -8.80
C SER A 143 24.29 3.61 -7.97
N GLY A 144 23.44 4.61 -8.13
CA GLY A 144 23.49 5.81 -7.31
C GLY A 144 22.51 6.89 -7.77
N CYS A 145 22.20 7.80 -6.86
CA CYS A 145 21.32 8.94 -7.14
C CYS A 145 21.93 10.25 -6.61
N SER A 146 21.53 11.37 -7.21
CA SER A 146 22.03 12.71 -6.87
C SER A 146 20.90 13.61 -6.37
N THR A 147 21.21 14.47 -5.40
CA THR A 147 20.28 15.41 -4.78
C THR A 147 20.65 16.84 -5.13
N PHE A 148 19.70 17.61 -5.65
CA PHE A 148 19.87 19.04 -5.96
C PHE A 148 18.77 19.84 -5.28
N CYS A 149 19.11 21.00 -4.71
CA CYS A 149 18.10 21.94 -4.22
C CYS A 149 17.82 23.01 -5.28
N ALA A 150 16.56 23.36 -5.47
CA ALA A 150 16.21 24.62 -6.12
C ALA A 150 16.63 25.82 -5.25
N ASP A 151 16.69 27.02 -5.87
CA ASP A 151 17.13 28.28 -5.28
C ASP A 151 16.60 28.52 -3.85
N LYS A 152 17.31 29.35 -3.06
CA LYS A 152 17.00 29.74 -1.66
C LYS A 152 15.55 30.19 -1.37
N ASN A 153 14.74 30.45 -2.39
CA ASN A 153 13.35 30.87 -2.28
C ASN A 153 12.35 29.70 -2.24
N ASP A 154 12.77 28.45 -2.44
CA ASP A 154 11.87 27.32 -2.37
C ASP A 154 11.43 27.04 -0.92
N THR A 155 10.19 26.59 -0.76
CA THR A 155 9.55 26.46 0.57
C THR A 155 10.38 25.56 1.48
N GLY A 156 10.47 25.86 2.78
CA GLY A 156 11.44 25.31 3.74
C GLY A 156 11.43 23.78 4.00
N PHE A 157 10.87 22.97 3.11
CA PHE A 157 10.82 21.51 3.15
C PHE A 157 11.42 20.94 1.85
N GLY A 158 12.23 19.89 1.97
CA GLY A 158 12.63 19.03 0.86
C GLY A 158 11.75 17.78 0.81
N ASP A 159 11.57 17.21 -0.37
CA ASP A 159 10.85 15.95 -0.55
C ASP A 159 11.53 15.11 -1.65
N CYS A 160 11.29 13.80 -1.67
CA CYS A 160 11.95 12.89 -2.61
C CYS A 160 11.30 12.83 -3.99
N HIS A 161 10.29 13.66 -4.24
CA HIS A 161 9.84 13.99 -5.58
C HIS A 161 10.54 15.24 -6.11
N PHE A 162 10.86 16.20 -5.24
CA PHE A 162 11.36 17.54 -5.55
C PHE A 162 12.24 18.10 -4.41
N ASN A 163 13.39 18.64 -4.80
CA ASN A 163 14.30 19.42 -3.95
C ASN A 163 14.99 18.65 -2.82
N GLY A 164 16.27 18.42 -3.07
CA GLY A 164 17.23 18.01 -2.06
C GLY A 164 17.07 16.56 -1.58
N CYS A 165 16.30 15.72 -2.27
CA CYS A 165 16.25 14.29 -1.99
C CYS A 165 16.30 13.46 -3.27
N CYS A 166 16.85 12.25 -3.16
CA CYS A 166 16.82 11.25 -4.21
C CYS A 166 16.65 9.85 -3.62
N HIS A 167 16.04 8.97 -4.41
CA HIS A 167 15.89 7.54 -4.12
C HIS A 167 16.67 6.72 -5.14
N GLN A 168 17.45 5.76 -4.64
CA GLN A 168 18.10 4.72 -5.42
C GLN A 168 17.57 3.37 -4.93
N TYR A 169 16.91 2.64 -5.80
CA TYR A 169 16.35 1.33 -5.45
C TYR A 169 17.44 0.31 -5.12
N ILE A 170 17.18 -0.53 -4.12
CA ILE A 170 18.08 -1.59 -3.67
C ILE A 170 17.47 -2.92 -4.07
N TYR A 171 18.23 -3.74 -4.79
CA TYR A 171 17.86 -5.14 -5.02
C TYR A 171 17.90 -5.91 -3.70
N GLY A 172 16.89 -6.75 -3.47
CA GLY A 172 16.84 -7.61 -2.29
C GLY A 172 18.19 -8.27 -2.01
N THR A 173 18.82 -7.88 -0.91
CA THR A 173 20.24 -8.18 -0.64
C THR A 173 20.48 -8.41 0.84
N THR A 174 21.42 -9.29 1.16
CA THR A 174 21.91 -9.48 2.53
C THR A 174 23.10 -8.58 2.84
N PHE A 175 23.68 -7.90 1.84
CA PHE A 175 24.78 -6.95 2.02
C PHE A 175 24.59 -5.70 1.17
N LEU A 176 24.68 -4.53 1.80
CA LEU A 176 24.65 -3.22 1.15
C LEU A 176 25.83 -2.39 1.62
N GLU A 177 26.53 -1.78 0.67
CA GLU A 177 27.51 -0.72 0.92
C GLU A 177 27.15 0.49 0.05
N ALA A 178 27.17 1.67 0.64
CA ALA A 178 26.92 2.92 -0.07
C ALA A 178 27.78 4.06 0.45
N GLU A 179 28.24 4.94 -0.43
CA GLU A 179 29.10 6.08 -0.14
C GLU A 179 28.39 7.39 -0.50
N LEU A 180 28.38 8.35 0.42
CA LEU A 180 27.86 9.70 0.20
C LEU A 180 28.99 10.65 -0.25
N ILE A 181 28.77 11.37 -1.36
CA ILE A 181 29.76 12.17 -2.09
C ILE A 181 29.25 13.59 -2.31
N ASP A 182 30.08 14.59 -2.03
CA ASP A 182 29.83 16.00 -2.32
C ASP A 182 30.29 16.40 -3.73
N LEU A 183 29.36 16.92 -4.54
CA LEU A 183 29.62 17.39 -5.91
C LEU A 183 30.06 18.86 -5.97
N SER A 184 29.77 19.67 -4.95
CA SER A 184 30.11 21.09 -4.90
C SER A 184 31.63 21.33 -4.86
N ARG A 185 32.37 20.51 -4.11
CA ARG A 185 33.85 20.50 -4.09
C ARG A 185 34.48 20.26 -5.45
N LYS A 186 33.85 19.46 -6.33
CA LYS A 186 34.35 19.22 -7.70
C LYS A 186 34.10 20.40 -8.63
N SER A 187 33.07 21.20 -8.36
CA SER A 187 32.67 22.33 -9.20
C SER A 187 33.19 23.69 -8.72
N GLN A 188 33.97 23.71 -7.61
CA GLN A 188 34.46 24.94 -6.94
C GLN A 188 33.34 25.92 -6.59
N ARG A 189 32.15 25.41 -6.25
CA ARG A 189 30.98 26.21 -5.83
C ARG A 189 30.81 26.15 -4.32
N GLU A 190 30.32 27.25 -3.74
CA GLU A 190 29.90 27.30 -2.33
C GLU A 190 28.60 26.49 -2.17
N LYS A 191 28.61 25.53 -1.25
CA LYS A 191 27.49 24.63 -1.01
C LYS A 191 26.34 25.39 -0.33
N LEU A 192 25.12 25.18 -0.80
CA LEU A 192 23.94 25.87 -0.27
C LEU A 192 23.62 25.45 1.17
N PHE A 193 23.70 24.15 1.46
CA PHE A 193 23.52 23.57 2.79
C PHE A 193 24.74 22.70 3.14
N PRO A 194 25.35 22.87 4.32
CA PRO A 194 26.61 22.21 4.65
C PRO A 194 26.47 20.70 4.87
N CYS A 195 25.29 20.22 5.24
CA CYS A 195 25.07 18.84 5.65
C CYS A 195 24.18 18.05 4.70
N SER A 196 24.50 16.76 4.58
CA SER A 196 23.82 15.80 3.73
C SER A 196 23.75 14.46 4.45
N TYR A 197 22.74 13.65 4.13
CA TYR A 197 22.47 12.39 4.83
C TYR A 197 22.14 11.30 3.83
N ALA A 198 22.52 10.07 4.14
CA ALA A 198 22.06 8.90 3.41
C ALA A 198 21.58 7.81 4.37
N PHE A 199 20.47 7.17 4.00
CA PHE A 199 19.79 6.17 4.82
C PHE A 199 18.92 5.26 3.97
N ILE A 200 18.55 4.10 4.48
CA ILE A 200 17.67 3.15 3.79
C ILE A 200 16.23 3.42 4.22
N GLN A 201 15.25 3.44 3.33
CA GLN A 201 13.85 3.43 3.76
C GLN A 201 12.99 2.63 2.79
N GLU A 202 11.86 2.15 3.26
CA GLU A 202 10.82 1.57 2.44
C GLU A 202 10.20 2.65 1.56
N SER A 203 10.06 2.36 0.27
CA SER A 203 9.38 3.24 -0.68
C SER A 203 7.91 3.45 -0.29
N THR A 204 7.36 4.65 -0.50
CA THR A 204 5.94 4.93 -0.25
C THR A 204 5.04 4.33 -1.34
N GLU A 205 3.93 3.72 -0.94
CA GLU A 205 2.84 3.35 -1.85
C GLU A 205 1.97 4.56 -2.27
N ARG A 206 1.20 4.42 -3.35
CA ARG A 206 0.42 5.48 -4.03
C ARG A 206 -0.51 6.32 -3.15
N ASN A 207 -0.99 5.80 -2.02
CA ASN A 207 -1.96 6.45 -1.14
C ASN A 207 -1.34 6.94 0.18
N GLU A 208 -0.03 6.78 0.35
CA GLU A 208 0.68 7.18 1.56
C GLU A 208 1.32 8.56 1.42
N THR A 209 1.49 9.24 2.55
CA THR A 209 2.17 10.54 2.60
C THR A 209 3.64 10.38 2.18
N VAL A 210 4.02 11.05 1.09
CA VAL A 210 5.39 11.12 0.58
C VAL A 210 6.34 11.57 1.69
N PHE A 211 7.52 10.96 1.74
CA PHE A 211 8.56 11.38 2.66
C PHE A 211 9.03 12.81 2.31
N SER A 212 8.82 13.73 3.24
CA SER A 212 9.30 15.11 3.20
C SER A 212 9.91 15.48 4.53
N TYR A 213 10.82 16.44 4.51
CA TYR A 213 11.61 16.83 5.65
C TYR A 213 11.91 18.33 5.63
N PRO A 214 12.04 18.99 6.79
CA PRO A 214 12.43 20.40 6.82
C PRO A 214 13.88 20.59 6.34
N LEU A 215 14.13 21.59 5.50
CA LEU A 215 15.47 21.92 5.00
C LEU A 215 16.46 22.29 6.13
N TYR A 216 15.96 22.66 7.32
CA TYR A 216 16.83 22.95 8.47
C TYR A 216 17.66 21.72 8.89
N TYR A 217 17.24 20.48 8.57
CA TYR A 217 18.08 19.30 8.81
C TYR A 217 19.42 19.37 8.09
N LEU A 218 19.46 20.04 6.93
CA LEU A 218 20.67 20.21 6.12
C LEU A 218 21.60 21.31 6.66
N SER A 219 21.19 22.04 7.72
CA SER A 219 22.01 23.10 8.33
C SER A 219 23.00 22.60 9.39
N ASN A 220 22.77 21.44 10.00
CA ASN A 220 23.59 20.92 11.11
C ASN A 220 23.49 19.39 11.20
N SER A 221 24.64 18.70 11.32
CA SER A 221 24.80 17.24 11.40
C SER A 221 23.93 16.54 12.44
N THR A 222 23.59 17.23 13.52
CA THR A 222 22.90 16.65 14.66
C THR A 222 21.40 16.92 14.68
N ALA A 223 20.90 17.81 13.81
CA ALA A 223 19.51 18.24 13.82
C ALA A 223 18.53 17.06 13.64
N LEU A 224 18.81 16.20 12.67
CA LEU A 224 17.97 15.04 12.36
C LEU A 224 18.02 13.98 13.47
N VAL A 225 19.22 13.70 14.00
CA VAL A 225 19.42 12.73 15.08
C VAL A 225 18.69 13.18 16.36
N ASN A 226 18.77 14.46 16.69
CA ASN A 226 18.13 15.02 17.89
C ASN A 226 16.60 15.04 17.78
N ASP A 227 16.06 15.23 16.57
CA ASP A 227 14.63 15.29 16.33
C ASP A 227 13.97 13.89 16.25
N ASP A 228 14.75 12.80 16.11
CA ASP A 228 14.26 11.43 15.83
C ASP A 228 13.16 11.40 14.75
N TRP A 229 13.36 12.20 13.70
CA TRP A 229 12.42 12.36 12.57
C TRP A 229 11.05 12.94 12.91
N ALA A 230 10.85 13.54 14.10
CA ALA A 230 9.56 14.06 14.52
C ALA A 230 8.96 15.11 13.57
N SER A 231 9.81 15.88 12.89
CA SER A 231 9.43 16.94 11.97
C SER A 231 9.33 16.49 10.50
N ALA A 232 9.65 15.23 10.20
CA ALA A 232 9.43 14.66 8.87
C ALA A 232 7.94 14.27 8.70
N SER A 233 7.43 14.26 7.46
CA SER A 233 6.05 13.84 7.18
C SER A 233 5.77 12.41 7.66
N ARG A 234 6.79 11.54 7.59
CA ARG A 234 6.80 10.22 8.18
C ARG A 234 8.22 9.84 8.61
N PRO A 235 8.38 9.07 9.72
CA PRO A 235 9.67 8.50 10.06
C PRO A 235 10.04 7.41 9.04
N PRO A 236 11.32 7.29 8.64
CA PRO A 236 11.74 6.26 7.72
C PRO A 236 11.67 4.89 8.38
N VAL A 237 11.16 3.94 7.60
CA VAL A 237 10.93 2.56 7.96
C VAL A 237 11.79 1.69 7.07
N VAL A 238 12.35 0.58 7.58
CA VAL A 238 13.05 -0.40 6.74
C VAL A 238 12.27 -1.68 6.73
N ARG A 239 12.01 -2.22 5.55
CA ARG A 239 11.36 -3.51 5.40
C ARG A 239 12.39 -4.63 5.24
N LEU A 240 12.37 -5.63 6.11
CA LEU A 240 13.20 -6.83 5.93
C LEU A 240 12.31 -7.99 5.50
N ASP A 241 12.63 -8.59 4.37
CA ASP A 241 12.05 -9.89 4.02
C ASP A 241 12.76 -10.96 4.84
N TRP A 242 12.06 -12.05 5.11
CA TRP A 242 12.60 -13.12 5.94
C TRP A 242 12.27 -14.50 5.37
N ASN A 243 13.18 -15.44 5.60
CA ASN A 243 13.03 -16.85 5.22
C ASN A 243 12.94 -17.72 6.47
N VAL A 244 12.04 -18.70 6.46
CA VAL A 244 11.87 -19.61 7.62
C VAL A 244 12.97 -20.67 7.70
N GLY A 245 13.55 -21.03 6.55
CA GLY A 245 14.66 -21.97 6.44
C GLY A 245 15.63 -21.61 5.31
N ALA A 246 16.83 -22.19 5.36
CA ALA A 246 17.94 -21.96 4.42
C ALA A 246 18.02 -23.00 3.29
N ASP A 247 17.00 -23.85 3.17
CA ASP A 247 16.85 -24.82 2.09
C ASP A 247 15.74 -24.36 1.14
N ASN A 248 15.78 -24.86 -0.10
CA ASN A 248 14.63 -24.74 -1.00
C ASN A 248 13.47 -25.66 -0.58
N CYS A 249 12.25 -25.39 -1.03
CA CYS A 249 11.04 -26.16 -0.79
C CYS A 249 11.20 -27.65 -1.08
N SER A 250 11.93 -28.02 -2.14
CA SER A 250 12.18 -29.42 -2.50
C SER A 250 12.96 -30.18 -1.41
N ARG A 251 13.94 -29.53 -0.78
CA ARG A 251 14.72 -30.10 0.34
C ARG A 251 14.01 -29.92 1.67
N ALA A 252 13.43 -28.75 1.90
CA ALA A 252 12.77 -28.38 3.14
C ALA A 252 11.58 -29.29 3.47
N LYS A 253 10.79 -29.70 2.48
CA LYS A 253 9.67 -30.65 2.67
C LYS A 253 10.11 -32.01 3.24
N ASN A 254 11.37 -32.38 3.05
CA ASN A 254 11.96 -33.63 3.55
C ASN A 254 12.73 -33.43 4.87
N SER A 255 12.77 -32.20 5.40
CA SER A 255 13.44 -31.88 6.66
C SER A 255 12.48 -31.97 7.84
N ASN A 256 12.99 -32.39 8.99
CA ASN A 256 12.27 -32.37 10.26
C ASN A 256 11.99 -30.94 10.78
N THR A 257 12.56 -29.91 10.13
CA THR A 257 12.37 -28.49 10.47
C THR A 257 11.37 -27.79 9.54
N TYR A 258 10.58 -28.53 8.76
CA TYR A 258 9.63 -27.95 7.82
C TYR A 258 8.53 -27.12 8.54
N ALA A 259 8.43 -25.84 8.18
CA ALA A 259 7.58 -24.87 8.87
C ALA A 259 6.17 -24.62 8.30
N CYS A 260 5.81 -25.10 7.10
CA CYS A 260 4.45 -24.88 6.55
C CYS A 260 3.51 -25.96 7.10
N LEU A 261 2.60 -25.58 8.00
CA LEU A 261 1.82 -26.55 8.78
C LEU A 261 0.35 -26.64 8.33
N ASP A 262 -0.18 -25.63 7.63
CA ASP A 262 -1.58 -25.63 7.20
C ASP A 262 -1.82 -26.46 5.93
N GLU A 263 -2.97 -27.14 5.84
CA GLU A 263 -3.34 -27.95 4.66
C GLU A 263 -3.62 -27.11 3.40
N LYS A 264 -3.94 -25.82 3.57
CA LYS A 264 -4.11 -24.83 2.50
C LYS A 264 -2.90 -23.90 2.38
N SER A 265 -1.78 -24.26 3.00
CA SER A 265 -0.49 -23.60 2.77
C SER A 265 0.31 -24.27 1.67
N VAL A 266 1.08 -23.45 0.96
CA VAL A 266 2.07 -23.86 -0.04
C VAL A 266 3.44 -23.32 0.36
N CYS A 267 4.47 -24.13 0.16
CA CYS A 267 5.86 -23.68 0.29
C CYS A 267 6.24 -22.85 -0.93
N VAL A 268 6.79 -21.67 -0.69
CA VAL A 268 7.25 -20.73 -1.71
C VAL A 268 8.76 -20.60 -1.60
N ASP A 269 9.46 -20.95 -2.68
CA ASP A 269 10.92 -20.76 -2.78
C ASP A 269 11.24 -19.28 -2.90
N ASN A 270 12.06 -18.76 -1.99
CA ASN A 270 12.58 -17.40 -2.03
C ASN A 270 14.01 -17.46 -2.59
N GLY A 271 14.17 -17.04 -3.86
CA GLY A 271 15.48 -16.97 -4.50
C GLY A 271 15.43 -16.39 -5.91
N ASN A 272 16.21 -15.33 -6.13
CA ASN A 272 16.58 -14.84 -7.45
C ASN A 272 17.75 -15.72 -7.94
N SER A 273 17.70 -16.25 -9.16
CA SER A 273 18.67 -17.25 -9.69
C SER A 273 20.15 -16.78 -9.76
N TYR A 274 20.44 -15.56 -9.31
CA TYR A 274 21.72 -14.88 -9.44
C TYR A 274 22.57 -14.85 -8.16
N TYR A 275 21.97 -15.01 -6.97
CA TYR A 275 22.69 -15.03 -5.68
C TYR A 275 22.36 -16.32 -4.94
N SER A 276 23.38 -17.07 -4.58
CA SER A 276 23.36 -18.48 -4.14
C SER A 276 22.70 -18.77 -2.78
N GLU A 277 21.85 -17.89 -2.26
CA GLU A 277 21.19 -18.05 -0.96
C GLU A 277 19.73 -18.41 -1.21
N VAL A 278 19.41 -19.71 -1.10
CA VAL A 278 18.06 -20.23 -1.37
C VAL A 278 17.38 -20.47 -0.03
N GLY A 279 16.28 -19.79 0.23
CA GLY A 279 15.42 -20.05 1.39
C GLY A 279 13.99 -20.29 0.97
N TYR A 280 13.09 -20.48 1.93
CA TYR A 280 11.67 -20.62 1.64
C TYR A 280 10.79 -19.92 2.66
N THR A 281 9.57 -19.61 2.24
CA THR A 281 8.46 -19.13 3.08
C THR A 281 7.23 -20.00 2.86
N CYS A 282 6.17 -19.77 3.64
CA CYS A 282 4.87 -20.42 3.48
C CYS A 282 3.84 -19.36 3.12
N SER A 283 2.97 -19.65 2.15
CA SER A 283 1.86 -18.80 1.73
C SER A 283 0.56 -19.59 1.66
N CYS A 284 -0.59 -18.93 1.74
CA CYS A 284 -1.88 -19.56 1.49
C CYS A 284 -2.09 -19.76 -0.02
N VAL A 285 -2.85 -20.79 -0.41
CA VAL A 285 -3.24 -20.99 -1.81
C VAL A 285 -4.20 -19.88 -2.30
N GLU A 286 -4.22 -19.64 -3.61
CA GLU A 286 -5.04 -18.59 -4.23
C GLU A 286 -6.51 -18.68 -3.80
N GLY A 287 -7.09 -17.52 -3.48
CA GLY A 287 -8.42 -17.44 -2.91
C GLY A 287 -8.47 -17.80 -1.42
N TYR A 288 -7.35 -17.85 -0.71
CA TYR A 288 -7.27 -17.96 0.74
C TYR A 288 -6.22 -16.99 1.34
N GLU A 289 -6.49 -16.38 2.50
CA GLU A 289 -5.65 -15.46 3.29
C GLU A 289 -5.66 -15.88 4.77
N GLY A 290 -4.52 -15.78 5.45
CA GLY A 290 -4.39 -16.09 6.89
C GLY A 290 -3.05 -16.75 7.24
N ASN A 291 -2.74 -17.18 8.49
CA ASN A 291 -1.37 -17.59 8.87
C ASN A 291 -1.02 -19.04 8.44
N PRO A 292 -0.16 -19.26 7.41
CA PRO A 292 0.14 -20.59 6.87
C PRO A 292 1.10 -21.44 7.73
N TYR A 293 1.73 -20.84 8.75
CA TYR A 293 2.67 -21.51 9.67
C TYR A 293 1.96 -22.20 10.84
N LEU A 294 0.63 -22.12 10.90
CA LEU A 294 -0.21 -22.74 11.93
C LEU A 294 -1.30 -23.61 11.27
N PRO A 295 -1.73 -24.71 11.90
CA PRO A 295 -2.88 -25.47 11.43
C PRO A 295 -4.19 -24.66 11.51
N GLY A 296 -4.97 -24.60 10.43
CA GLY A 296 -6.24 -23.87 10.31
C GLY A 296 -6.11 -22.40 9.85
N GLY A 297 -5.03 -22.06 9.14
CA GLY A 297 -4.57 -20.70 8.89
C GLY A 297 -5.32 -19.84 7.87
N CYS A 298 -5.80 -20.36 6.72
CA CYS A 298 -6.12 -19.61 5.48
C CYS A 298 -7.65 -19.50 5.06
N GLN A 299 -8.18 -18.37 4.46
CA GLN A 299 -9.63 -17.97 4.20
C GLN A 299 -9.98 -17.00 2.95
N THR A 300 -11.18 -16.90 2.30
CA THR A 300 -11.49 -16.42 0.85
C THR A 300 -11.92 -14.92 0.41
N ILE A 301 -11.86 -14.46 -0.92
CA ILE A 301 -12.08 -13.03 -1.53
C ILE A 301 -12.76 -12.85 -3.01
N SER A 302 -13.34 -11.68 -3.53
CA SER A 302 -13.99 -11.38 -4.93
C SER A 302 -14.09 -9.87 -5.55
N PHE A 303 -14.29 -9.56 -6.91
CA PHE A 303 -14.34 -8.18 -7.69
C PHE A 303 -15.19 -7.99 -9.09
N SER A 304 -15.35 -6.76 -9.77
CA SER A 304 -16.32 -6.29 -10.92
C SER A 304 -15.88 -5.23 -12.10
N SER A 305 -16.68 -4.88 -13.19
CA SER A 305 -16.40 -4.26 -14.60
C SER A 305 -17.14 -2.94 -15.19
N SER A 306 -16.89 -2.40 -16.45
CA SER A 306 -17.19 -0.98 -17.03
C SER A 306 -18.18 -0.71 -18.27
N ILE A 307 -18.71 0.54 -18.56
CA ILE A 307 -19.84 0.93 -19.54
C ILE A 307 -19.72 2.28 -20.40
N ALA A 308 -20.29 2.35 -21.65
CA ALA A 308 -20.35 3.51 -22.63
C ALA A 308 -21.70 4.33 -22.75
N LYS A 309 -21.73 5.49 -23.47
CA LYS A 309 -22.93 6.36 -23.64
C LYS A 309 -23.98 5.81 -24.63
N PRO A 310 -25.29 5.81 -24.29
CA PRO A 310 -26.34 5.31 -25.20
C PRO A 310 -26.39 6.03 -26.55
N GLY A 311 -26.47 5.26 -27.63
CA GLY A 311 -26.53 5.78 -29.01
C GLY A 311 -25.19 6.21 -29.59
N CYS A 312 -24.09 6.05 -28.84
CA CYS A 312 -22.74 6.32 -29.27
C CYS A 312 -21.98 5.02 -29.52
N MET A 313 -20.90 5.11 -30.30
CA MET A 313 -20.01 3.99 -30.54
C MET A 313 -19.34 3.58 -29.22
N ASP A 314 -19.56 2.34 -28.79
CA ASP A 314 -19.06 1.76 -27.55
C ASP A 314 -17.71 1.02 -27.72
N GLN A 315 -17.31 0.75 -28.96
CA GLN A 315 -16.04 0.12 -29.30
C GLN A 315 -15.39 0.68 -30.57
N CYS A 316 -14.07 0.84 -30.58
CA CYS A 316 -13.28 1.09 -31.79
C CYS A 316 -12.23 -0.02 -31.94
N GLY A 317 -12.47 -0.94 -32.88
CA GLY A 317 -11.65 -2.13 -33.00
C GLY A 317 -11.89 -3.07 -31.81
N ILE A 318 -10.85 -3.35 -31.03
CA ILE A 318 -10.91 -4.18 -29.82
C ILE A 318 -11.10 -3.37 -28.53
N PHE A 319 -11.08 -2.04 -28.61
CA PHE A 319 -11.10 -1.16 -27.44
C PHE A 319 -12.50 -0.71 -27.11
N SER A 320 -12.91 -0.84 -25.83
CA SER A 320 -14.13 -0.22 -25.33
C SER A 320 -13.91 1.28 -25.11
N ILE A 321 -14.94 2.07 -25.40
CA ILE A 321 -14.93 3.53 -25.25
C ILE A 321 -15.95 3.90 -24.17
N PRO A 322 -15.55 3.86 -22.88
CA PRO A 322 -16.43 4.29 -21.79
C PRO A 322 -16.61 5.81 -21.81
N PHE A 323 -17.80 6.27 -21.41
CA PHE A 323 -18.04 7.71 -21.21
C PHE A 323 -17.26 8.16 -19.96
N PRO A 324 -16.53 9.31 -19.95
CA PRO A 324 -16.77 10.54 -20.71
C PRO A 324 -16.13 10.62 -22.11
N PHE A 325 -15.40 9.60 -22.54
CA PHE A 325 -14.85 9.53 -23.89
C PHE A 325 -15.92 9.13 -24.89
N GLY A 326 -15.79 9.58 -26.14
CA GLY A 326 -16.73 9.19 -27.17
C GLY A 326 -16.29 9.56 -28.58
N VAL A 327 -16.82 8.80 -29.55
CA VAL A 327 -16.57 9.00 -30.97
C VAL A 327 -17.73 9.74 -31.61
N GLY A 328 -17.42 10.86 -32.27
CA GLY A 328 -18.41 11.67 -32.97
C GLY A 328 -19.09 12.73 -32.09
N PRO A 329 -19.89 13.60 -32.73
CA PRO A 329 -20.49 14.74 -32.06
C PRO A 329 -21.47 14.30 -30.96
N ASN A 330 -21.45 14.98 -29.81
CA ASN A 330 -22.29 14.72 -28.63
C ASN A 330 -22.05 13.38 -27.91
N CYS A 331 -21.00 12.63 -28.27
CA CYS A 331 -20.70 11.34 -27.65
C CYS A 331 -19.69 11.40 -26.50
N TYR A 332 -18.99 12.52 -26.35
CA TYR A 332 -18.05 12.80 -25.28
C TYR A 332 -18.60 13.88 -24.33
N LEU A 333 -18.00 14.02 -23.15
CA LEU A 333 -18.42 15.02 -22.15
C LEU A 333 -18.07 16.45 -22.59
N GLU A 334 -16.84 16.67 -23.04
CA GLU A 334 -16.33 17.94 -23.60
C GLU A 334 -15.29 17.65 -24.70
N PRO A 335 -14.97 18.61 -25.58
CA PRO A 335 -14.13 18.36 -26.77
C PRO A 335 -12.74 17.77 -26.49
N SER A 336 -12.20 17.96 -25.29
CA SER A 336 -10.93 17.38 -24.86
C SER A 336 -10.98 15.84 -24.76
N PHE A 337 -12.17 15.25 -24.58
CA PHE A 337 -12.42 13.80 -24.50
C PHE A 337 -12.89 13.19 -25.85
N GLU A 338 -12.82 13.94 -26.94
CA GLU A 338 -13.14 13.41 -28.27
C GLU A 338 -12.14 12.33 -28.70
N VAL A 339 -12.67 11.15 -29.02
CA VAL A 339 -11.92 10.04 -29.61
C VAL A 339 -12.21 9.96 -31.10
N VAL A 340 -11.16 9.87 -31.90
CA VAL A 340 -11.26 9.62 -33.35
C VAL A 340 -10.96 8.15 -33.60
N CYS A 341 -11.95 7.41 -34.10
CA CYS A 341 -11.73 6.03 -34.53
C CYS A 341 -11.23 6.04 -35.99
N ASN A 342 -9.95 5.73 -36.18
CA ASN A 342 -9.37 5.57 -37.51
C ASN A 342 -9.86 4.24 -38.12
N THR A 343 -10.70 4.34 -39.15
CA THR A 343 -11.28 3.21 -39.86
C THR A 343 -10.40 2.66 -40.97
N ASP A 344 -9.33 3.37 -41.33
CA ASP A 344 -8.45 3.01 -42.44
C ASP A 344 -7.40 1.95 -42.03
N THR A 345 -7.23 1.71 -40.73
CA THR A 345 -6.34 0.69 -40.18
C THR A 345 -7.11 -0.60 -39.87
N ASN A 346 -6.44 -1.76 -39.99
CA ASN A 346 -6.99 -3.05 -39.58
C ASN A 346 -6.06 -3.72 -38.53
N PRO A 347 -6.49 -3.85 -37.26
CA PRO A 347 -7.76 -3.41 -36.69
C PRO A 347 -7.90 -1.86 -36.66
N LYS A 348 -9.14 -1.38 -36.50
CA LYS A 348 -9.44 0.05 -36.33
C LYS A 348 -8.74 0.58 -35.09
N LYS A 349 -8.13 1.76 -35.18
CA LYS A 349 -7.31 2.33 -34.09
C LYS A 349 -7.94 3.61 -33.54
N PRO A 350 -8.16 3.71 -32.21
CA PRO A 350 -8.64 4.93 -31.57
C PRO A 350 -7.51 5.95 -31.34
N TYR A 351 -7.81 7.25 -31.43
CA TYR A 351 -6.89 8.35 -31.18
C TYR A 351 -7.55 9.42 -30.31
N ILE A 352 -6.81 10.02 -29.37
CA ILE A 352 -7.27 11.23 -28.68
C ILE A 352 -7.13 12.40 -29.65
N ARG A 353 -8.24 13.06 -29.98
CA ARG A 353 -8.26 14.18 -30.94
C ARG A 353 -7.28 15.29 -30.54
N LEU A 354 -7.32 15.71 -29.27
CA LEU A 354 -6.55 16.84 -28.76
C LEU A 354 -5.04 16.61 -28.83
N LEU A 355 -4.58 15.39 -28.56
CA LEU A 355 -3.16 15.03 -28.54
C LEU A 355 -2.66 14.44 -29.87
N ASN A 356 -3.58 14.17 -30.81
CA ASN A 356 -3.29 13.45 -32.06
C ASN A 356 -2.45 12.17 -31.84
N THR A 357 -2.77 11.42 -30.79
CA THR A 357 -2.01 10.26 -30.33
C THR A 357 -2.92 9.03 -30.25
N GLU A 358 -2.42 7.88 -30.70
CA GLU A 358 -3.15 6.61 -30.67
C GLU A 358 -3.37 6.15 -29.21
N ILE A 359 -4.56 5.63 -28.91
CA ILE A 359 -4.89 5.02 -27.62
C ILE A 359 -4.54 3.53 -27.70
N VAL A 360 -3.73 3.08 -26.74
CA VAL A 360 -3.33 1.68 -26.55
C VAL A 360 -4.24 1.00 -25.55
N GLU A 361 -4.69 1.71 -24.52
CA GLU A 361 -5.62 1.21 -23.52
C GLU A 361 -6.44 2.37 -22.94
N LEU A 362 -7.71 2.13 -22.63
CA LEU A 362 -8.61 3.14 -22.08
C LEU A 362 -9.41 2.53 -20.93
N ASN A 363 -9.24 3.11 -19.74
CA ASN A 363 -9.99 2.77 -18.53
C ASN A 363 -10.70 4.04 -17.99
N SER A 364 -11.62 3.87 -17.04
CA SER A 364 -12.35 4.94 -16.35
C SER A 364 -11.46 5.86 -15.51
N SER A 365 -10.20 5.53 -15.27
CA SER A 365 -9.27 6.34 -14.46
C SER A 365 -7.95 6.70 -15.17
N LYS A 366 -7.60 5.99 -16.25
CA LYS A 366 -6.29 6.10 -16.89
C LYS A 366 -6.38 5.79 -18.39
N ILE A 367 -5.52 6.43 -19.16
CA ILE A 367 -5.40 6.22 -20.60
C ILE A 367 -3.95 5.88 -20.93
N ILE A 368 -3.72 4.76 -21.59
CA ILE A 368 -2.40 4.45 -22.15
C ILE A 368 -2.41 4.88 -23.61
N VAL A 369 -1.46 5.73 -23.99
CA VAL A 369 -1.33 6.26 -25.34
C VAL A 369 0.00 5.85 -25.95
N ASN A 370 0.02 5.68 -27.28
CA ASN A 370 1.22 5.39 -28.06
C ASN A 370 1.90 6.72 -28.44
N TYR A 371 2.63 7.28 -27.49
CA TYR A 371 3.39 8.51 -27.61
C TYR A 371 4.91 8.23 -27.66
N MET A 372 5.52 8.41 -28.83
CA MET A 372 6.97 8.32 -28.97
C MET A 372 7.58 9.70 -29.14
N ASN A 373 8.22 10.22 -28.08
CA ASN A 373 9.14 11.35 -28.19
C ASN A 373 10.51 10.91 -27.65
N LEU A 374 11.55 11.06 -28.46
CA LEU A 374 12.89 10.52 -28.21
C LEU A 374 13.88 11.68 -28.13
N SER A 375 14.50 11.85 -26.98
CA SER A 375 15.73 12.63 -26.84
C SER A 375 16.91 11.80 -27.30
N SER A 376 17.87 12.46 -27.94
CA SER A 376 19.14 11.84 -28.30
C SER A 376 20.27 12.84 -28.10
N ASN A 377 21.39 12.40 -27.56
CA ASN A 377 22.63 13.16 -27.57
C ASN A 377 23.72 12.34 -28.26
N CYS A 378 24.15 12.80 -29.43
CA CYS A 378 25.11 12.12 -30.31
C CYS A 378 26.36 12.97 -30.53
N TYR A 379 27.53 12.32 -30.57
CA TYR A 379 28.80 12.97 -30.86
C TYR A 379 29.40 12.46 -32.17
N ASN A 380 29.86 13.38 -33.02
CA ASN A 380 30.68 13.04 -34.18
C ASN A 380 32.18 13.00 -33.82
N ARG A 381 33.03 12.52 -34.74
CA ARG A 381 34.50 12.49 -34.57
C ARG A 381 35.15 13.86 -34.34
N SER A 382 34.43 14.97 -34.60
CA SER A 382 34.89 16.34 -34.40
C SER A 382 34.31 16.99 -33.14
N GLY A 383 33.62 16.24 -32.28
CA GLY A 383 33.01 16.76 -31.04
C GLY A 383 31.76 17.62 -31.21
N SER A 384 31.20 17.72 -32.43
CA SER A 384 29.96 18.46 -32.66
C SER A 384 28.79 17.68 -32.06
N GLN A 385 28.14 18.28 -31.09
CA GLN A 385 26.95 17.75 -30.43
C GLN A 385 25.73 17.95 -31.32
N VAL A 386 25.01 16.87 -31.63
CA VAL A 386 23.66 16.95 -32.20
C VAL A 386 22.71 16.41 -31.14
N GLY A 387 22.13 17.33 -30.38
CA GLY A 387 21.17 17.04 -29.31
C GLY A 387 19.74 17.25 -29.77
N ARG A 388 18.83 16.36 -29.37
CA ARG A 388 17.38 16.59 -29.35
C ARG A 388 16.92 16.44 -27.90
N SER A 389 16.22 17.44 -27.38
CA SER A 389 15.58 17.36 -26.07
C SER A 389 14.26 16.59 -26.17
N LEU A 390 13.89 15.92 -25.08
CA LEU A 390 12.55 15.35 -24.92
C LEU A 390 11.68 16.44 -24.28
N THR A 391 10.55 16.77 -24.89
CA THR A 391 9.60 17.76 -24.36
C THR A 391 8.17 17.24 -24.46
N ILE A 392 7.43 17.32 -23.35
CA ILE A 392 6.00 17.03 -23.24
C ILE A 392 5.33 18.25 -22.62
N ASP A 393 4.30 18.79 -23.26
CA ASP A 393 3.55 19.97 -22.82
C ASP A 393 2.04 19.67 -22.84
N LEU A 394 1.49 19.45 -21.65
CA LEU A 394 0.08 19.14 -21.38
C LEU A 394 -0.63 20.28 -20.63
N LEU A 395 0.02 21.43 -20.42
CA LEU A 395 -0.43 22.55 -19.56
C LEU A 395 -1.84 23.07 -19.88
N LYS A 396 -2.29 22.93 -21.14
CA LYS A 396 -3.59 23.40 -21.63
C LYS A 396 -4.60 22.27 -21.86
N THR A 397 -4.35 21.10 -21.28
CA THR A 397 -5.18 19.91 -21.45
C THR A 397 -5.72 19.42 -20.11
N PRO A 398 -6.81 18.63 -20.07
CA PRO A 398 -7.24 17.97 -18.83
C PRO A 398 -6.36 16.78 -18.44
N TYR A 399 -5.34 16.47 -19.26
CA TYR A 399 -4.45 15.33 -19.07
C TYR A 399 -3.21 15.72 -18.28
N SER A 400 -2.71 14.77 -17.51
CA SER A 400 -1.42 14.84 -16.84
C SER A 400 -0.75 13.47 -16.90
N LEU A 401 0.57 13.42 -16.78
CA LEU A 401 1.28 12.14 -16.71
C LEU A 401 0.90 11.41 -15.41
N SER A 402 0.59 10.11 -15.53
CA SER A 402 0.41 9.21 -14.39
C SER A 402 1.74 8.88 -13.71
N ASP A 403 1.70 8.40 -12.47
CA ASP A 403 2.86 7.93 -11.69
C ASP A 403 3.52 6.66 -12.24
N ASP A 404 2.89 5.99 -13.21
CA ASP A 404 3.42 4.79 -13.86
C ASP A 404 4.35 5.11 -15.05
N ASN A 405 4.59 6.40 -15.32
CA ASN A 405 5.52 6.81 -16.36
C ASN A 405 6.91 7.01 -15.80
N TRP A 406 7.90 6.63 -16.62
CA TRP A 406 9.31 6.79 -16.30
C TRP A 406 10.02 7.41 -17.49
N ILE A 407 11.00 8.27 -17.22
CA ILE A 407 11.97 8.68 -18.23
C ILE A 407 13.09 7.64 -18.20
N THR A 408 13.21 6.83 -19.24
CA THR A 408 14.31 5.90 -19.41
C THR A 408 15.41 6.59 -20.21
N ALA A 409 16.60 6.67 -19.64
CA ALA A 409 17.84 7.02 -20.32
C ALA A 409 18.68 5.76 -20.59
N ILE A 410 19.21 5.65 -21.80
CA ILE A 410 20.13 4.59 -22.19
C ILE A 410 21.42 5.19 -22.77
N GLY A 411 22.55 4.64 -22.34
CA GLY A 411 23.89 5.10 -22.72
C GLY A 411 24.91 4.76 -21.66
N CYS A 412 26.18 5.04 -21.95
CA CYS A 412 27.28 4.87 -21.00
C CYS A 412 27.80 6.21 -20.55
N ASN A 413 28.06 6.36 -19.25
CA ASN A 413 28.60 7.57 -18.63
C ASN A 413 27.76 8.82 -18.98
N VAL A 414 26.45 8.66 -19.03
CA VAL A 414 25.51 9.72 -19.37
C VAL A 414 24.57 9.99 -18.21
N MET A 415 24.38 11.27 -17.90
CA MET A 415 23.45 11.79 -16.92
C MET A 415 22.23 12.38 -17.64
N LEU A 416 21.05 11.89 -17.29
CA LEU A 416 19.77 12.49 -17.64
C LEU A 416 19.47 13.61 -16.64
N ASN A 417 19.13 14.79 -17.15
CA ASN A 417 18.64 15.92 -16.38
C ASN A 417 17.21 16.22 -16.83
N GLY A 418 16.25 16.12 -15.92
CA GLY A 418 14.83 16.37 -16.12
C GLY A 418 14.35 17.62 -15.40
N VAL A 419 13.67 18.49 -16.14
CA VAL A 419 12.78 19.53 -15.62
C VAL A 419 11.37 18.95 -15.71
N ILE A 420 10.83 18.54 -14.57
CA ILE A 420 9.55 17.86 -14.46
C ILE A 420 8.69 18.71 -13.55
N GLY A 421 7.44 19.01 -13.90
CA GLY A 421 6.56 19.75 -13.00
C GLY A 421 5.23 20.17 -13.60
N GLU A 422 4.54 21.02 -12.85
CA GLU A 422 3.22 21.56 -13.20
C GLU A 422 3.31 22.81 -14.09
N ASP A 423 4.50 23.41 -14.18
CA ASP A 423 4.80 24.65 -14.91
C ASP A 423 6.16 24.55 -15.61
N LYS A 424 6.42 25.46 -16.56
CA LYS A 424 7.73 25.62 -17.21
C LYS A 424 8.75 26.22 -16.22
N ARG A 425 9.28 25.41 -15.32
CA ARG A 425 10.36 25.79 -14.38
C ARG A 425 11.72 25.81 -15.09
N THR A 426 12.71 26.46 -14.49
CA THR A 426 14.09 26.54 -15.01
C THR A 426 15.10 25.67 -14.26
N SER A 427 14.69 25.06 -13.14
CA SER A 427 15.56 24.23 -12.29
C SER A 427 15.40 22.74 -12.59
N ILE A 428 16.51 22.01 -12.62
CA ILE A 428 16.52 20.54 -12.72
C ILE A 428 15.85 20.00 -11.45
N GLN A 429 14.78 19.21 -11.62
CA GLN A 429 14.04 18.63 -10.50
C GLN A 429 14.33 17.15 -10.32
N SER A 430 14.80 16.47 -11.36
CA SER A 430 15.19 15.07 -11.28
C SER A 430 16.36 14.79 -12.20
N SER A 431 17.25 13.90 -11.77
CA SER A 431 18.36 13.44 -12.59
C SER A 431 18.67 11.99 -12.30
N CYS A 432 19.30 11.33 -13.25
CA CYS A 432 19.77 9.98 -13.05
C CYS A 432 20.95 9.71 -13.98
N THR A 433 21.83 8.77 -13.61
CA THR A 433 23.03 8.46 -14.40
C THR A 433 23.02 7.01 -14.86
N ALA A 434 23.17 6.80 -16.17
CA ALA A 434 23.42 5.50 -16.77
C ALA A 434 24.94 5.24 -16.80
N ILE A 435 25.38 4.31 -15.95
CA ILE A 435 26.77 3.86 -15.85
C ILE A 435 26.88 2.46 -16.44
N CYS A 436 28.05 2.19 -17.00
CA CYS A 436 28.36 0.99 -17.74
C CYS A 436 29.43 0.21 -16.98
N SER A 437 29.17 -1.04 -16.62
CA SER A 437 30.16 -1.91 -15.99
C SER A 437 31.23 -2.34 -17.02
N ASP A 438 32.44 -2.66 -16.56
CA ASP A 438 33.55 -3.16 -17.42
C ASP A 438 33.20 -4.46 -18.18
N SER A 439 32.05 -5.07 -17.87
CA SER A 439 31.55 -6.33 -18.42
C SER A 439 30.60 -6.16 -19.60
N LEU A 440 30.47 -4.96 -20.18
CA LEU A 440 29.58 -4.74 -21.32
C LEU A 440 29.92 -5.66 -22.48
N LEU A 441 28.88 -6.36 -22.96
CA LEU A 441 28.93 -7.14 -24.18
C LEU A 441 29.05 -6.16 -25.35
N ILE A 442 30.29 -5.87 -25.74
CA ILE A 442 30.63 -5.27 -27.01
C ILE A 442 30.65 -6.41 -28.01
N TYR A 443 29.69 -6.43 -28.93
CA TYR A 443 29.67 -7.43 -30.00
C TYR A 443 30.80 -7.15 -31.00
N ASP A 444 31.19 -8.14 -31.80
CA ASP A 444 32.27 -8.01 -32.80
C ASP A 444 31.97 -6.93 -33.87
N ASP A 445 30.69 -6.57 -34.05
CA ASP A 445 30.24 -5.47 -34.91
C ASP A 445 30.32 -4.08 -34.23
N GLY A 446 30.78 -4.05 -32.99
CA GLY A 446 30.94 -2.91 -32.09
C GLY A 446 29.64 -2.30 -31.57
N THR A 447 28.51 -3.01 -31.71
CA THR A 447 27.28 -2.63 -31.00
C THR A 447 27.42 -2.87 -29.50
N THR A 448 26.77 -2.01 -28.72
CA THR A 448 26.75 -2.09 -27.25
C THR A 448 25.34 -2.40 -26.77
N LEU A 449 25.20 -3.40 -25.89
CA LEU A 449 23.91 -3.77 -25.29
C LEU A 449 23.68 -3.01 -23.97
N ALA A 450 22.75 -2.06 -23.98
CA ALA A 450 22.20 -1.51 -22.75
C ALA A 450 21.07 -2.41 -22.25
N ARG A 451 21.09 -2.78 -20.97
CA ARG A 451 20.09 -3.64 -20.33
C ARG A 451 19.32 -2.82 -19.32
N CYS A 452 18.03 -2.60 -19.57
CA CYS A 452 17.13 -1.94 -18.63
C CYS A 452 16.32 -3.00 -17.91
N ILE A 453 16.45 -3.06 -16.59
CA ILE A 453 15.60 -3.88 -15.74
C ILE A 453 14.44 -3.00 -15.29
N TYR A 454 13.22 -3.47 -15.53
CA TYR A 454 11.96 -2.86 -15.14
C TYR A 454 11.31 -3.80 -14.12
N ASP A 455 11.40 -3.44 -12.85
CA ASP A 455 10.97 -4.23 -11.71
C ASP A 455 10.37 -3.23 -10.69
N PRO A 456 9.28 -3.53 -9.95
CA PRO A 456 8.81 -2.68 -8.83
C PRO A 456 9.92 -2.22 -7.88
N THR A 457 11.04 -2.94 -7.87
CA THR A 457 12.13 -2.77 -6.92
C THR A 457 13.48 -2.46 -7.57
N SER A 458 13.50 -2.28 -8.90
CA SER A 458 14.67 -1.81 -9.61
C SER A 458 14.33 -1.09 -10.90
N TYR A 459 14.92 0.09 -11.03
CA TYR A 459 14.82 0.94 -12.20
C TYR A 459 16.22 1.37 -12.66
N ALA A 460 17.16 0.43 -12.67
CA ALA A 460 18.51 0.64 -13.19
C ALA A 460 19.08 -0.66 -13.80
N GLY A 461 19.97 -0.55 -14.79
CA GLY A 461 20.69 -1.67 -15.35
C GLY A 461 21.94 -1.23 -16.11
N ASP A 462 22.72 -2.18 -16.64
CA ASP A 462 23.98 -1.86 -17.32
C ASP A 462 23.72 -0.93 -18.52
N GLY A 463 24.20 0.32 -18.43
CA GLY A 463 23.97 1.34 -19.45
C GLY A 463 22.53 1.86 -19.53
N CYS A 464 21.74 1.69 -18.46
CA CYS A 464 20.37 2.15 -18.37
C CYS A 464 20.07 2.81 -17.03
N CYS A 465 19.29 3.89 -17.09
CA CYS A 465 18.87 4.63 -15.93
C CYS A 465 17.44 5.13 -16.11
N LEU A 466 16.67 5.17 -15.02
CA LEU A 466 15.28 5.60 -15.07
C LEU A 466 15.00 6.68 -14.02
N VAL A 467 14.14 7.62 -14.38
CA VAL A 467 13.61 8.67 -13.48
C VAL A 467 12.09 8.49 -13.40
N PRO A 468 11.50 8.35 -12.19
CA PRO A 468 10.06 8.31 -12.04
C PRO A 468 9.46 9.67 -12.39
N ILE A 469 8.29 9.68 -13.02
CA ILE A 469 7.53 10.90 -13.30
C ILE A 469 6.42 11.01 -12.25
N PRO A 470 6.39 12.08 -11.44
CA PRO A 470 5.33 12.30 -10.47
C PRO A 470 3.96 12.39 -11.15
N ARG A 471 2.95 11.81 -10.49
CA ARG A 471 1.54 11.96 -10.89
C ARG A 471 1.20 13.43 -11.04
N GLY A 472 0.43 13.78 -12.06
CA GLY A 472 -0.03 15.16 -12.23
C GLY A 472 0.93 16.06 -12.99
N THR A 473 2.11 15.57 -13.39
CA THR A 473 3.06 16.30 -14.23
C THR A 473 2.38 16.73 -15.54
N THR A 474 2.39 18.03 -15.82
CA THR A 474 1.82 18.62 -17.05
C THR A 474 2.91 19.18 -17.98
N TYR A 475 4.14 19.36 -17.48
CA TYR A 475 5.30 19.74 -18.29
C TYR A 475 6.49 18.86 -17.95
N LEU A 476 7.14 18.33 -18.98
CA LEU A 476 8.37 17.55 -18.85
C LEU A 476 9.32 17.95 -19.95
N GLU A 477 10.54 18.32 -19.55
CA GLU A 477 11.66 18.53 -20.45
C GLU A 477 12.86 17.76 -19.93
N SER A 478 13.58 17.04 -20.79
CA SER A 478 14.82 16.39 -20.36
C SER A 478 15.93 16.46 -21.41
N ASN A 479 17.15 16.49 -20.89
CA ASN A 479 18.40 16.59 -21.62
C ASN A 479 19.41 15.57 -21.11
N LEU A 480 20.25 15.07 -22.01
CA LEU A 480 21.33 14.13 -21.67
C LEU A 480 22.68 14.86 -21.66
N THR A 481 23.47 14.63 -20.62
CA THR A 481 24.80 15.23 -20.40
C THR A 481 25.83 14.13 -20.17
N HIS A 482 27.00 14.19 -20.80
CA HIS A 482 28.03 13.16 -20.63
C HIS A 482 28.93 13.49 -19.42
N LEU A 483 29.34 12.48 -18.64
CA LEU A 483 30.09 12.65 -17.39
C LEU A 483 31.62 12.51 -17.52
N SER A 484 32.12 11.97 -18.64
CA SER A 484 33.55 11.82 -18.91
C SER A 484 33.94 12.40 -20.28
N GLU A 485 35.20 12.82 -20.46
CA GLU A 485 35.73 13.05 -21.81
C GLU A 485 35.81 11.70 -22.53
N LEU A 486 35.12 11.59 -23.67
CA LEU A 486 35.05 10.34 -24.44
C LEU A 486 36.46 9.92 -24.88
N PRO A 487 36.81 8.62 -24.83
CA PRO A 487 38.07 8.14 -25.38
C PRO A 487 38.15 8.52 -26.87
N THR A 488 39.23 9.18 -27.25
CA THR A 488 39.48 9.83 -28.55
C THR A 488 39.57 8.85 -29.74
N SER A 489 39.17 7.60 -29.59
CA SER A 489 39.43 6.52 -30.56
C SER A 489 38.20 5.75 -31.03
N ALA A 490 36.97 6.23 -30.85
CA ALA A 490 35.79 5.44 -31.25
C ALA A 490 34.70 6.21 -32.02
N ASN A 491 33.91 5.43 -32.78
CA ASN A 491 32.86 5.84 -33.71
C ASN A 491 31.69 6.58 -33.01
N ILE A 492 30.74 7.13 -33.76
CA ILE A 492 29.60 7.92 -33.23
C ILE A 492 28.85 7.13 -32.15
N TYR A 493 28.86 7.61 -30.91
CA TYR A 493 28.01 7.11 -29.82
C TYR A 493 26.86 8.07 -29.60
N CYS A 494 25.67 7.50 -29.45
CA CYS A 494 24.47 8.23 -29.08
C CYS A 494 23.92 7.66 -27.78
N SER A 495 23.57 8.55 -26.86
CA SER A 495 22.70 8.23 -25.74
C SER A 495 21.29 8.67 -26.08
N TYR A 496 20.29 7.97 -25.52
CA TYR A 496 18.88 8.25 -25.80
C TYR A 496 18.09 8.36 -24.50
N ALA A 497 17.02 9.16 -24.52
CA ALA A 497 16.04 9.17 -23.46
C ALA A 497 14.62 9.21 -24.02
N PHE A 498 13.71 8.50 -23.40
CA PHE A 498 12.31 8.40 -23.82
C PHE A 498 11.41 8.14 -22.61
N THR A 499 10.13 8.47 -22.72
CA THR A 499 9.13 8.09 -21.73
C THR A 499 8.65 6.67 -21.99
N LYS A 500 8.52 5.89 -20.93
CA LYS A 500 7.91 4.55 -20.99
C LYS A 500 6.93 4.37 -19.84
N TYR A 501 5.72 3.95 -20.19
CA TYR A 501 4.74 3.39 -19.27
C TYR A 501 5.19 1.99 -18.83
N ILE A 502 5.22 1.78 -17.53
CA ILE A 502 5.48 0.48 -16.92
C ILE A 502 4.22 0.12 -16.13
N GLU A 503 3.48 -0.87 -16.63
CA GLU A 503 2.37 -1.43 -15.87
C GLU A 503 2.92 -2.05 -14.59
N LYS A 504 2.37 -1.68 -13.43
CA LYS A 504 2.69 -2.32 -12.15
C LYS A 504 2.17 -3.75 -12.20
N MET A 505 2.97 -4.67 -12.73
CA MET A 505 2.67 -6.10 -12.73
C MET A 505 2.65 -6.63 -11.30
N SER A 506 1.94 -7.73 -11.07
CA SER A 506 1.91 -8.44 -9.79
C SER A 506 3.32 -8.60 -9.21
N GLU A 507 3.42 -8.64 -7.88
CA GLU A 507 4.63 -8.53 -7.04
C GLU A 507 5.83 -9.46 -7.40
N ASN A 508 5.79 -10.25 -8.48
CA ASN A 508 6.80 -11.24 -8.86
C ASN A 508 7.24 -11.23 -10.34
N VAL A 509 6.89 -10.23 -11.18
CA VAL A 509 7.26 -10.24 -12.62
C VAL A 509 8.35 -9.22 -12.94
N ARG A 510 9.58 -9.71 -13.07
CA ARG A 510 10.75 -8.95 -13.56
C ARG A 510 10.73 -8.88 -15.09
N TYR A 511 10.74 -7.67 -15.65
CA TYR A 511 10.82 -7.44 -17.09
C TYR A 511 12.18 -6.85 -17.48
N GLU A 512 12.91 -7.50 -18.39
CA GLU A 512 14.20 -7.01 -18.87
C GLU A 512 14.10 -6.58 -20.34
N ALA A 513 14.40 -5.31 -20.60
CA ALA A 513 14.46 -4.78 -21.95
C ALA A 513 15.92 -4.52 -22.36
N GLY A 514 16.33 -5.15 -23.46
CA GLY A 514 17.63 -4.87 -24.07
C GLY A 514 17.50 -3.85 -25.20
N PHE A 515 18.49 -2.96 -25.29
CA PHE A 515 18.64 -1.97 -26.35
C PHE A 515 20.02 -2.07 -26.97
N LEU A 516 20.09 -2.32 -28.27
CA LEU A 516 21.34 -2.27 -29.00
C LEU A 516 21.61 -0.84 -29.46
N LEU A 517 22.76 -0.30 -29.07
CA LEU A 517 23.26 1.00 -29.46
C LEU A 517 24.26 0.80 -30.62
N ALA A 518 23.86 1.21 -31.83
CA ALA A 518 24.65 1.03 -33.05
C ALA A 518 25.32 2.34 -33.51
N TYR A 519 26.48 2.22 -34.17
CA TYR A 519 27.31 3.33 -34.64
C TYR A 519 26.66 4.31 -35.64
N ASN A 520 25.54 3.93 -36.26
CA ASN A 520 24.79 4.79 -37.19
C ASN A 520 23.71 5.65 -36.50
N SER A 521 23.86 5.92 -35.20
CA SER A 521 22.89 6.70 -34.43
C SER A 521 21.50 6.06 -34.39
N LYS A 522 21.43 4.73 -34.42
CA LYS A 522 20.19 3.96 -34.30
C LYS A 522 20.18 3.21 -32.97
N MET A 523 19.13 3.47 -32.20
CA MET A 523 18.71 2.62 -31.10
C MET A 523 17.81 1.51 -31.67
N ILE A 524 18.15 0.25 -31.38
CA ILE A 524 17.34 -0.90 -31.79
C ILE A 524 16.81 -1.58 -30.52
N PRO A 525 15.50 -1.48 -30.21
CA PRO A 525 14.88 -2.31 -29.18
C PRO A 525 14.99 -3.80 -29.55
N LEU A 526 15.36 -4.63 -28.59
CA LEU A 526 15.14 -6.07 -28.72
C LEU A 526 13.64 -6.40 -28.57
N LEU A 527 13.23 -7.60 -28.98
CA LEU A 527 11.82 -8.05 -28.87
C LEU A 527 11.26 -7.88 -27.45
N SER A 528 12.10 -7.95 -26.41
CA SER A 528 11.76 -7.72 -25.01
C SER A 528 11.64 -6.24 -24.60
N ALA A 529 11.58 -5.30 -25.55
CA ALA A 529 11.49 -3.86 -25.26
C ALA A 529 10.26 -3.19 -25.88
N GLN A 530 9.37 -3.93 -26.55
CA GLN A 530 8.19 -3.37 -27.19
C GLN A 530 6.93 -3.46 -26.32
N PRO A 531 6.08 -2.40 -26.32
CA PRO A 531 6.26 -1.11 -27.00
C PRO A 531 7.09 -0.10 -26.17
N ILE A 532 8.07 0.56 -26.80
CA ILE A 532 8.85 1.65 -26.16
C ILE A 532 8.03 2.94 -26.04
N ALA A 533 7.00 3.10 -26.88
CA ALA A 533 6.30 4.35 -27.12
C ALA A 533 5.03 4.52 -26.28
N SER A 534 4.86 3.79 -25.18
CA SER A 534 3.65 3.90 -24.38
C SER A 534 3.82 4.92 -23.26
N MET A 535 2.77 5.70 -23.00
CA MET A 535 2.70 6.68 -21.93
C MET A 535 1.32 6.61 -21.27
N ALA A 536 1.26 6.62 -19.94
CA ALA A 536 0.04 6.67 -19.17
C ALA A 536 -0.37 8.12 -18.90
N LEU A 537 -1.62 8.46 -19.17
CA LEU A 537 -2.22 9.74 -18.89
C LEU A 537 -3.33 9.55 -17.88
N ASP A 538 -3.26 10.34 -16.82
CA ASP A 538 -4.40 10.60 -15.97
C ASP A 538 -5.22 11.74 -16.57
N TRP A 539 -6.52 11.73 -16.29
CA TRP A 539 -7.45 12.77 -16.72
C TRP A 539 -8.34 13.18 -15.55
N ARG A 540 -8.90 14.39 -15.63
CA ARG A 540 -9.78 14.94 -14.60
C ARG A 540 -10.85 15.85 -15.17
N ILE A 541 -11.94 16.04 -14.43
CA ILE A 541 -12.99 17.00 -14.77
C ILE A 541 -12.66 18.36 -14.18
N GLY A 542 -12.52 19.36 -15.06
CA GLY A 542 -12.30 20.75 -14.67
C GLY A 542 -11.04 20.95 -13.80
N ARG A 543 -11.00 22.10 -13.12
CA ARG A 543 -9.91 22.48 -12.18
C ARG A 543 -10.38 22.61 -10.74
N MET A 544 -11.69 22.59 -10.50
CA MET A 544 -12.29 22.71 -9.17
C MET A 544 -12.24 21.38 -8.45
N ASN A 545 -11.98 21.38 -7.14
CA ASN A 545 -12.16 20.20 -6.30
C ASN A 545 -13.67 19.89 -6.11
N CYS A 546 -13.99 18.72 -5.55
CA CYS A 546 -15.36 18.29 -5.28
C CYS A 546 -16.14 19.24 -4.39
N LYS A 547 -15.48 19.92 -3.43
CA LYS A 547 -16.16 20.87 -2.54
C LYS A 547 -16.65 22.09 -3.31
N GLU A 548 -15.83 22.62 -4.21
CA GLU A 548 -16.16 23.73 -5.09
C GLU A 548 -17.14 23.31 -6.19
N ALA A 549 -16.89 22.17 -6.84
CA ALA A 549 -17.70 21.67 -7.94
C ALA A 549 -19.15 21.39 -7.52
N ARG A 550 -19.37 20.91 -6.29
CA ARG A 550 -20.73 20.72 -5.74
C ARG A 550 -21.50 22.02 -5.53
N GLN A 551 -20.82 23.16 -5.45
CA GLN A 551 -21.45 24.47 -5.34
C GLN A 551 -21.93 24.98 -6.71
N ASP A 552 -21.28 24.57 -7.79
CA ASP A 552 -21.72 24.82 -9.17
C ASP A 552 -22.66 23.71 -9.64
N ILE A 553 -23.90 23.75 -9.16
CA ILE A 553 -24.95 22.75 -9.49
C ILE A 553 -25.17 22.65 -11.00
N THR A 554 -24.93 23.73 -11.76
CA THR A 554 -25.14 23.76 -13.21
C THR A 554 -24.09 22.97 -13.98
N ASN A 555 -22.83 23.00 -13.54
CA ASN A 555 -21.73 22.34 -14.23
C ASN A 555 -21.25 21.06 -13.52
N PHE A 556 -21.83 20.70 -12.38
CA PHE A 556 -21.51 19.45 -11.69
C PHE A 556 -21.95 18.21 -12.50
N VAL A 557 -20.98 17.34 -12.82
CA VAL A 557 -21.21 16.24 -13.80
C VAL A 557 -21.53 14.88 -13.17
N CYS A 558 -21.22 14.64 -11.90
CA CYS A 558 -21.50 13.36 -11.25
C CYS A 558 -23.02 13.14 -11.11
N ARG A 559 -23.47 11.90 -11.33
CA ARG A 559 -24.89 11.52 -11.32
C ARG A 559 -25.27 10.72 -10.07
N ASN A 560 -26.49 10.22 -10.01
CA ASN A 560 -27.00 9.53 -8.82
C ASN A 560 -26.21 8.26 -8.50
N ASN A 561 -26.16 7.91 -7.21
CA ASN A 561 -25.43 6.77 -6.66
C ASN A 561 -23.93 6.77 -7.01
N SER A 562 -23.36 7.97 -7.12
CA SER A 562 -21.94 8.17 -7.35
C SER A 562 -21.34 9.14 -6.35
N ASP A 563 -20.08 8.90 -6.02
CA ASP A 563 -19.26 9.72 -5.16
C ASP A 563 -18.34 10.60 -6.00
N CYS A 564 -18.24 11.87 -5.62
CA CYS A 564 -17.23 12.77 -6.15
C CYS A 564 -15.93 12.54 -5.40
N VAL A 565 -14.86 12.26 -6.15
CA VAL A 565 -13.51 12.02 -5.64
C VAL A 565 -12.60 13.13 -6.14
N ASP A 566 -11.94 13.83 -5.22
CA ASP A 566 -10.92 14.83 -5.57
C ASP A 566 -9.81 14.14 -6.36
N PHE A 567 -9.39 14.74 -7.47
CA PHE A 567 -8.34 14.15 -8.31
C PHE A 567 -6.99 14.19 -7.60
N ASP A 568 -6.63 15.37 -7.11
CA ASP A 568 -5.42 15.65 -6.34
C ASP A 568 -5.59 16.96 -5.56
N ALA A 569 -5.00 17.05 -4.37
CA ALA A 569 -5.14 18.18 -3.45
C ALA A 569 -4.44 19.47 -3.94
N THR A 570 -3.36 19.37 -4.72
CA THR A 570 -2.60 20.53 -5.22
C THR A 570 -3.07 20.96 -6.61
N LEU A 571 -3.39 20.00 -7.48
CA LEU A 571 -3.73 20.26 -8.89
C LEU A 571 -5.18 20.68 -9.12
N GLY A 572 -6.08 20.31 -8.20
CA GLY A 572 -7.52 20.47 -8.35
C GLY A 572 -8.11 19.61 -9.47
N GLY A 573 -9.44 19.65 -9.60
CA GLY A 573 -10.22 18.76 -10.47
C GLY A 573 -10.78 17.57 -9.70
N TYR A 574 -11.73 16.86 -10.32
CA TYR A 574 -12.40 15.73 -9.69
C TYR A 574 -12.78 14.62 -10.68
N LEU A 575 -13.07 13.45 -10.13
CA LEU A 575 -13.63 12.28 -10.79
C LEU A 575 -14.95 11.89 -10.13
N CYS A 576 -15.76 11.10 -10.83
CA CYS A 576 -16.99 10.52 -10.30
C CYS A 576 -16.82 9.00 -10.30
N ASN A 577 -17.06 8.35 -9.18
CA ASN A 577 -17.04 6.89 -9.05
C ASN A 577 -18.39 6.39 -8.58
N CYS A 578 -18.81 5.20 -9.01
CA CYS A 578 -19.99 4.59 -8.43
C CYS A 578 -19.79 4.34 -6.94
N SER A 579 -20.81 4.65 -6.15
CA SER A 579 -20.81 4.36 -4.72
C SER A 579 -20.73 2.85 -4.48
N LYS A 580 -20.28 2.45 -3.29
CA LYS A 580 -20.17 1.04 -2.92
C LYS A 580 -21.51 0.30 -3.10
N GLY A 581 -21.48 -0.88 -3.72
CA GLY A 581 -22.68 -1.67 -4.04
C GLY A 581 -23.40 -1.23 -5.32
N TYR A 582 -22.84 -0.27 -6.07
CA TYR A 582 -23.37 0.18 -7.35
C TYR A 582 -22.35 -0.05 -8.48
N THR A 583 -22.85 -0.30 -9.69
CA THR A 583 -22.06 -0.49 -10.92
C THR A 583 -22.55 0.41 -12.05
N GLY A 584 -21.74 0.56 -13.08
CA GLY A 584 -22.08 1.27 -14.31
C GLY A 584 -21.29 2.56 -14.51
N ASN A 585 -21.94 3.58 -15.08
CA ASN A 585 -21.25 4.81 -15.46
C ASN A 585 -21.76 6.02 -14.62
N PRO A 586 -20.90 6.63 -13.79
CA PRO A 586 -21.31 7.68 -12.86
C PRO A 586 -21.57 9.05 -13.51
N TYR A 587 -21.32 9.21 -14.81
CA TYR A 587 -21.50 10.47 -15.54
C TYR A 587 -22.77 10.47 -16.41
N LEU A 588 -23.35 9.30 -16.67
CA LEU A 588 -24.55 9.12 -17.50
C LEU A 588 -25.83 9.11 -16.66
N ASN A 589 -26.97 9.41 -17.27
CA ASN A 589 -28.29 9.28 -16.64
C ASN A 589 -28.82 7.85 -16.89
N PRO A 590 -29.29 7.06 -15.89
CA PRO A 590 -29.70 7.43 -14.51
C PRO A 590 -28.58 7.55 -13.46
N GLY A 591 -27.34 7.26 -13.80
CA GLY A 591 -26.20 7.19 -12.88
C GLY A 591 -25.75 5.75 -12.68
N CYS A 592 -25.18 5.47 -11.51
CA CYS A 592 -24.82 4.10 -11.17
C CYS A 592 -26.05 3.31 -10.72
N GLN A 593 -26.08 2.04 -11.13
CA GLN A 593 -27.16 1.10 -10.89
C GLN A 593 -26.79 0.16 -9.77
N ASP A 594 -27.78 -0.23 -9.00
CA ASP A 594 -27.62 -1.18 -7.89
C ASP A 594 -27.05 -2.51 -8.40
N ILE A 595 -26.05 -3.06 -7.72
CA ILE A 595 -25.56 -4.41 -7.99
C ILE A 595 -26.51 -5.36 -7.29
N ASP A 596 -27.19 -6.24 -8.04
CA ASP A 596 -27.99 -7.29 -7.43
C ASP A 596 -27.09 -8.46 -7.03
N GLU A 597 -26.56 -8.41 -5.81
CA GLU A 597 -25.66 -9.48 -5.32
C GLU A 597 -26.37 -10.83 -5.15
N CYS A 598 -27.71 -10.86 -5.22
CA CYS A 598 -28.52 -12.08 -5.15
C CYS A 598 -28.83 -12.70 -6.52
N ALA A 599 -28.67 -11.96 -7.63
CA ALA A 599 -29.01 -12.44 -8.97
C ALA A 599 -27.89 -13.24 -9.65
N ASP A 600 -26.64 -13.09 -9.20
CA ASP A 600 -25.46 -13.69 -9.83
C ASP A 600 -24.92 -14.88 -9.01
N ASN A 601 -24.76 -16.04 -9.63
CA ASN A 601 -24.12 -17.21 -8.98
C ASN A 601 -22.60 -16.99 -8.77
N ALA A 602 -22.02 -15.94 -9.35
CA ALA A 602 -20.61 -15.60 -9.25
C ALA A 602 -20.24 -14.87 -7.94
N THR A 603 -21.20 -14.26 -7.23
CA THR A 603 -20.95 -13.52 -5.97
C THR A 603 -21.07 -14.38 -4.72
N ASP A 604 -21.67 -15.58 -4.79
CA ASP A 604 -21.67 -16.65 -3.76
C ASP A 604 -21.70 -16.16 -2.28
N THR A 605 -22.51 -15.13 -2.02
CA THR A 605 -22.42 -14.24 -0.85
C THR A 605 -23.12 -14.79 0.40
N CYS A 606 -24.17 -15.59 0.23
CA CYS A 606 -24.94 -16.20 1.31
C CYS A 606 -24.67 -17.71 1.43
N VAL A 607 -24.81 -18.29 2.64
CA VAL A 607 -24.66 -19.76 2.80
C VAL A 607 -25.75 -20.53 2.06
N SER A 608 -25.45 -21.76 1.64
CA SER A 608 -26.40 -22.62 0.93
C SER A 608 -27.69 -22.84 1.75
N ASN A 609 -28.85 -22.67 1.11
CA ASN A 609 -30.21 -22.72 1.70
C ASN A 609 -30.61 -21.52 2.59
N SER A 610 -29.84 -20.43 2.60
CA SER A 610 -30.30 -19.15 3.15
C SER A 610 -31.12 -18.35 2.12
N ILE A 611 -31.87 -17.37 2.61
CA ILE A 611 -32.69 -16.47 1.80
C ILE A 611 -31.90 -15.17 1.58
N CYS A 612 -31.51 -14.89 0.34
CA CYS A 612 -30.89 -13.63 -0.08
C CYS A 612 -31.98 -12.60 -0.43
N GLN A 613 -31.83 -11.38 0.08
CA GLN A 613 -32.66 -10.24 -0.26
C GLN A 613 -31.76 -9.09 -0.70
N ASN A 614 -31.89 -8.69 -1.97
CA ASN A 614 -31.19 -7.54 -2.50
C ASN A 614 -31.76 -6.24 -1.92
N GLY A 615 -30.92 -5.23 -1.73
CA GLY A 615 -31.27 -3.91 -1.26
C GLY A 615 -30.36 -2.84 -1.86
N PRO A 616 -30.77 -1.56 -1.84
CA PRO A 616 -29.99 -0.50 -2.48
C PRO A 616 -28.57 -0.36 -1.88
N GLY A 617 -27.55 -0.64 -2.67
CA GLY A 617 -26.13 -0.64 -2.34
C GLY A 617 -25.71 -1.75 -1.37
N THR A 618 -26.58 -2.71 -1.07
CA THR A 618 -26.32 -3.78 -0.09
C THR A 618 -27.33 -4.92 -0.17
N PHE A 619 -26.85 -6.13 0.09
CA PHE A 619 -27.71 -7.30 0.29
C PHE A 619 -27.87 -7.70 1.76
N ARG A 620 -28.90 -8.50 2.06
CA ARG A 620 -29.10 -9.18 3.34
C ARG A 620 -29.34 -10.66 3.13
N CYS A 621 -28.61 -11.48 3.87
CA CYS A 621 -28.88 -12.91 3.99
C CYS A 621 -29.72 -13.17 5.24
N SER A 622 -30.57 -14.19 5.21
CA SER A 622 -31.35 -14.62 6.37
C SER A 622 -31.49 -16.14 6.42
N CYS A 623 -31.52 -16.68 7.63
CA CYS A 623 -31.59 -18.12 7.83
C CYS A 623 -33.03 -18.66 7.71
N PRO A 624 -33.18 -19.90 7.21
CA PRO A 624 -34.48 -20.55 7.14
C PRO A 624 -35.03 -20.88 8.53
N LYS A 625 -36.33 -21.16 8.61
CA LYS A 625 -37.04 -21.45 9.86
C LYS A 625 -36.38 -22.61 10.61
N GLY A 626 -36.09 -22.41 11.89
CA GLY A 626 -35.40 -23.38 12.74
C GLY A 626 -33.87 -23.23 12.74
N TYR A 627 -33.33 -22.19 12.10
CA TYR A 627 -31.93 -21.80 12.14
C TYR A 627 -31.79 -20.33 12.61
N ILE A 628 -30.66 -19.98 13.22
CA ILE A 628 -30.29 -18.63 13.66
C ILE A 628 -28.91 -18.26 13.09
N GLY A 629 -28.63 -16.96 12.95
CA GLY A 629 -27.38 -16.43 12.40
C GLY A 629 -27.63 -15.34 11.35
N ASP A 630 -26.57 -14.84 10.73
CA ASP A 630 -26.62 -13.80 9.69
C ASP A 630 -26.78 -14.33 8.26
N GLY A 631 -26.67 -15.65 8.07
CA GLY A 631 -26.82 -16.29 6.76
C GLY A 631 -25.74 -15.92 5.73
N LYS A 632 -24.68 -15.21 6.12
CA LYS A 632 -23.57 -14.86 5.23
C LYS A 632 -22.48 -15.93 5.27
N LYS A 633 -21.71 -16.10 4.19
CA LYS A 633 -20.56 -17.03 4.19
C LYS A 633 -19.37 -16.51 4.99
N ASP A 634 -19.15 -15.20 4.95
CA ASP A 634 -18.11 -14.47 5.70
C ASP A 634 -18.57 -14.07 7.12
N GLY A 635 -19.70 -14.62 7.59
CA GLY A 635 -20.32 -14.33 8.88
C GLY A 635 -20.57 -15.57 9.74
N THR A 636 -21.54 -15.45 10.65
CA THR A 636 -21.99 -16.55 11.53
C THR A 636 -22.71 -17.68 10.80
N GLY A 637 -23.13 -17.46 9.54
CA GLY A 637 -23.81 -18.46 8.73
C GLY A 637 -25.19 -18.81 9.30
N CYS A 638 -25.65 -20.04 9.11
CA CYS A 638 -26.91 -20.53 9.68
C CYS A 638 -26.68 -21.74 10.57
N ILE A 639 -26.92 -21.57 11.87
CA ILE A 639 -26.83 -22.65 12.87
C ILE A 639 -28.22 -23.10 13.32
N PRO A 640 -28.47 -24.40 13.51
CA PRO A 640 -29.77 -24.89 13.94
C PRO A 640 -30.14 -24.35 15.32
N GLN A 641 -31.37 -23.87 15.45
CA GLN A 641 -31.90 -23.27 16.66
C GLN A 641 -32.03 -24.36 17.75
N PRO A 642 -31.45 -24.18 18.94
CA PRO A 642 -31.53 -25.17 19.99
C PRO A 642 -32.99 -25.39 20.43
N PRO A 643 -33.36 -26.63 20.83
CA PRO A 643 -34.72 -26.95 21.20
C PRO A 643 -35.19 -26.08 22.38
N SER A 644 -36.42 -25.58 22.28
CA SER A 644 -37.07 -24.74 23.29
C SER A 644 -36.85 -25.29 24.71
N LYS A 645 -36.31 -24.44 25.60
CA LYS A 645 -36.10 -24.73 27.03
C LYS A 645 -37.36 -25.23 27.73
N THR A 646 -38.55 -24.92 27.19
CA THR A 646 -39.85 -25.36 27.72
C THR A 646 -40.01 -26.88 27.68
N LYS A 647 -39.46 -27.59 26.67
CA LYS A 647 -39.54 -29.06 26.61
C LYS A 647 -38.58 -29.75 27.58
N MET A 648 -37.42 -29.16 27.85
CA MET A 648 -36.43 -29.70 28.80
C MET A 648 -36.88 -29.56 30.26
N ILE A 649 -37.54 -28.45 30.62
CA ILE A 649 -38.05 -28.22 31.98
C ILE A 649 -39.16 -29.23 32.34
N ILE A 650 -40.04 -29.56 31.39
CA ILE A 650 -41.11 -30.56 31.62
C ILE A 650 -40.51 -31.95 31.87
N LEU A 651 -39.46 -32.36 31.15
CA LEU A 651 -38.80 -33.66 31.38
C LEU A 651 -38.10 -33.75 32.74
N ILE A 652 -37.40 -32.69 33.17
CA ILE A 652 -36.70 -32.66 34.46
C ILE A 652 -37.70 -32.60 35.63
N GLY A 653 -38.83 -31.90 35.46
CA GLY A 653 -39.91 -31.84 36.44
C GLY A 653 -40.59 -33.21 36.69
N ILE A 654 -40.82 -33.99 35.64
CA ILE A 654 -41.42 -35.33 35.77
C ILE A 654 -40.44 -36.32 36.43
N GLY A 655 -39.14 -36.24 36.08
CA GLY A 655 -38.11 -37.10 36.66
C GLY A 655 -37.85 -36.84 38.15
N SER A 656 -37.84 -35.57 38.57
CA SER A 656 -37.65 -35.19 39.98
C SER A 656 -38.87 -35.50 40.86
N GLY A 657 -40.08 -35.36 40.34
CA GLY A 657 -41.32 -35.73 41.05
C GLY A 657 -41.43 -37.23 41.35
N LEU A 658 -41.09 -38.08 40.38
CA LEU A 658 -41.09 -39.54 40.57
C LEU A 658 -39.97 -40.02 41.51
N GLY A 659 -38.80 -39.40 41.46
CA GLY A 659 -37.69 -39.70 42.37
C GLY A 659 -37.99 -39.32 43.82
N PHE A 660 -38.67 -38.19 44.04
CA PHE A 660 -39.07 -37.75 45.38
C PHE A 660 -40.16 -38.65 45.98
N LEU A 661 -41.13 -39.09 45.16
CA LEU A 661 -42.18 -40.04 45.58
C LEU A 661 -41.60 -41.41 45.98
N LEU A 662 -40.57 -41.89 45.29
CA LEU A 662 -39.84 -43.10 45.65
C LEU A 662 -39.03 -42.96 46.94
N LEU A 663 -38.44 -41.79 47.20
CA LEU A 663 -37.70 -41.54 48.44
C LEU A 663 -38.62 -41.46 49.66
N VAL A 664 -39.79 -40.83 49.52
CA VAL A 664 -40.78 -40.74 50.60
C VAL A 664 -41.37 -42.12 50.92
N SER A 665 -41.62 -42.97 49.93
CA SER A 665 -42.14 -44.33 50.19
C SER A 665 -41.13 -45.25 50.88
N VAL A 666 -39.82 -45.10 50.59
CA VAL A 666 -38.75 -45.82 51.29
C VAL A 666 -38.60 -45.33 52.74
N PHE A 667 -38.79 -44.03 52.99
CA PHE A 667 -38.67 -43.45 54.33
C PHE A 667 -39.82 -43.90 55.26
N PHE A 668 -41.05 -44.03 54.74
CA PHE A 668 -42.21 -44.50 55.53
C PHE A 668 -42.25 -46.02 55.74
N CYS A 669 -41.56 -46.83 54.93
CA CYS A 669 -41.43 -48.28 55.15
C CYS A 669 -40.33 -48.66 56.14
N GLY A 670 -39.46 -47.72 56.55
CA GLY A 670 -38.28 -48.01 57.37
C GLY A 670 -38.42 -47.76 58.88
N VAL A 671 -39.54 -47.19 59.34
CA VAL A 671 -39.71 -46.80 60.75
C VAL A 671 -40.89 -47.56 61.36
N ASN A 672 -40.60 -48.73 61.95
CA ASN A 672 -41.47 -49.36 62.93
C ASN A 672 -41.33 -48.61 64.25
N VAL A 673 -42.45 -48.06 64.72
CA VAL A 673 -42.58 -47.29 65.96
C VAL A 673 -42.61 -48.23 67.16
N GLU A 674 -41.68 -48.07 68.10
CA GLU A 674 -41.81 -48.60 69.46
C GLU A 674 -42.28 -47.49 70.41
N SER A 675 -43.28 -47.85 71.19
CA SER A 675 -44.18 -47.06 72.03
C SER A 675 -43.70 -46.97 73.48
N GLU A 676 -43.93 -45.81 74.14
CA GLU A 676 -44.43 -45.63 75.54
C GLU A 676 -44.46 -44.11 75.86
N ASP A 677 -45.63 -43.45 75.85
CA ASP A 677 -46.51 -43.11 77.00
C ASP A 677 -45.97 -41.91 77.85
N VAL A 678 -46.64 -40.76 78.06
CA VAL A 678 -47.97 -40.53 78.64
C VAL A 678 -48.44 -39.06 78.45
N ARG A 679 -49.77 -38.92 78.30
CA ARG A 679 -50.71 -37.81 78.67
C ARG A 679 -51.32 -36.94 77.56
N SER A 680 -52.65 -36.97 77.61
CA SER A 680 -53.68 -36.48 76.71
C SER A 680 -54.35 -35.18 77.20
N PHE A 681 -55.18 -34.64 76.29
CA PHE A 681 -56.37 -33.77 76.45
C PHE A 681 -56.24 -32.26 76.13
N GLU A 682 -56.55 -31.99 74.85
CA GLU A 682 -57.52 -31.03 74.29
C GLU A 682 -57.38 -29.50 74.44
N ASP A 683 -57.13 -28.92 73.26
CA ASP A 683 -57.80 -27.79 72.59
C ASP A 683 -57.77 -26.33 73.10
N MET A 684 -57.74 -25.49 72.05
CA MET A 684 -58.13 -24.09 71.94
C MET A 684 -57.14 -22.99 72.36
N SER A 685 -56.75 -22.26 71.30
CA SER A 685 -56.92 -20.81 71.19
C SER A 685 -55.94 -19.91 71.95
N ALA A 686 -55.09 -19.26 71.14
CA ALA A 686 -54.69 -17.85 71.22
C ALA A 686 -54.11 -17.32 72.55
N MET A 687 -52.89 -16.79 72.49
CA MET A 687 -52.58 -15.43 72.94
C MET A 687 -51.31 -14.97 72.19
N ILE A 688 -51.36 -13.98 71.27
CA ILE A 688 -51.61 -12.53 71.45
C ILE A 688 -50.35 -11.86 72.04
N SER A 689 -49.84 -10.71 71.61
CA SER A 689 -50.34 -9.59 70.77
C SER A 689 -49.17 -9.06 69.91
N GLY A 690 -49.35 -8.30 68.84
CA GLY A 690 -50.47 -7.42 68.48
C GLY A 690 -50.17 -5.98 68.93
N THR A 691 -50.25 -5.05 67.98
CA THR A 691 -51.01 -3.77 67.99
C THR A 691 -50.72 -3.06 66.65
N GLU A 692 -51.66 -2.93 65.70
CA GLU A 692 -52.76 -1.92 65.63
C GLU A 692 -52.24 -0.52 65.21
N TYR A 693 -52.87 0.34 64.40
CA TYR A 693 -54.23 0.53 63.88
C TYR A 693 -54.19 1.34 62.56
N THR A 694 -55.37 1.60 62.00
CA THR A 694 -55.71 1.90 60.62
C THR A 694 -56.07 3.36 60.25
N TRP A 695 -56.11 3.63 58.93
CA TRP A 695 -56.95 4.57 58.13
C TRP A 695 -56.76 6.10 58.22
N THR A 696 -56.50 6.74 57.06
CA THR A 696 -57.45 7.65 56.35
C THR A 696 -56.93 8.17 55.00
N ASN A 697 -57.86 8.27 54.03
CA ASN A 697 -57.73 8.87 52.69
C ASN A 697 -57.43 10.39 52.74
N SER A 698 -56.74 10.93 51.72
CA SER A 698 -57.33 11.99 50.89
C SER A 698 -56.51 12.33 49.62
N TYR A 699 -57.26 12.61 48.56
CA TYR A 699 -56.87 13.13 47.26
C TYR A 699 -56.15 14.49 47.33
N LYS A 700 -55.24 14.78 46.37
CA LYS A 700 -55.35 15.96 45.51
C LYS A 700 -54.37 15.95 44.32
N ASN A 701 -54.94 16.31 43.17
CA ASN A 701 -54.37 16.59 41.86
C ASN A 701 -53.44 17.81 41.84
N ALA A 702 -52.64 17.89 40.74
CA ALA A 702 -52.44 19.03 39.83
C ALA A 702 -50.93 19.14 39.48
N SER A 703 -50.46 18.87 38.26
CA SER A 703 -50.71 19.50 36.94
C SER A 703 -50.05 20.88 36.77
N ALA A 704 -49.58 21.11 35.53
CA ALA A 704 -49.15 22.36 34.88
C ALA A 704 -47.62 22.62 34.97
N SER A 705 -46.90 22.48 33.84
CA SER A 705 -46.63 23.50 32.79
C SER A 705 -45.44 24.37 33.20
N SER A 706 -44.49 24.82 32.37
CA SER A 706 -44.47 25.31 30.98
C SER A 706 -42.97 25.56 30.68
N SER A 707 -42.39 25.10 29.58
CA SER A 707 -42.20 25.81 28.31
C SER A 707 -41.38 27.12 28.37
N GLU A 708 -40.45 27.22 27.41
CA GLU A 708 -39.85 28.43 26.81
C GLU A 708 -38.76 29.16 27.63
N THR A 709 -37.70 29.79 27.09
CA THR A 709 -37.03 29.94 25.78
C THR A 709 -35.68 30.66 26.06
N HIS A 710 -34.75 30.62 25.10
CA HIS A 710 -33.47 31.38 24.93
C HIS A 710 -33.49 32.88 25.34
N PRO A 711 -32.37 33.67 25.42
CA PRO A 711 -31.10 33.55 24.65
C PRO A 711 -29.76 34.05 25.30
N LEU A 712 -28.66 33.87 24.54
CA LEU A 712 -27.43 34.71 24.35
C LEU A 712 -26.70 35.36 25.57
N VAL A 713 -25.37 35.20 25.62
CA VAL A 713 -24.35 36.27 25.40
C VAL A 713 -22.92 35.77 25.73
N LEU A 714 -21.99 36.22 24.89
CA LEU A 714 -20.52 36.21 24.92
C LEU A 714 -19.87 36.45 26.30
N PHE A 715 -18.66 35.90 26.50
CA PHE A 715 -17.59 36.64 27.16
C PHE A 715 -16.21 36.30 26.60
N ASP A 716 -15.39 37.33 26.68
CA ASP A 716 -14.18 37.66 25.96
C ASP A 716 -12.90 37.18 26.67
N SER A 717 -11.81 37.36 25.93
CA SER A 717 -10.37 37.23 26.19
C SER A 717 -9.78 37.71 27.54
N ALA A 718 -8.66 37.06 27.92
CA ALA A 718 -7.39 37.57 28.49
C ALA A 718 -6.54 36.33 28.86
N SER A 719 -5.24 36.18 28.56
CA SER A 719 -4.11 37.11 28.34
C SER A 719 -3.03 36.45 27.49
#